data_AF-E3S3G1-F1
#
_entry.id   AF-E3S3G1-F1
#
_cell.length_a   1.000
_cell.length_b   1.000
_cell.length_c   1.000
_cell.angle_alpha   90.00
_cell.angle_beta   90.00
_cell.angle_gamma   90.00
#
_symmetry.space_group_name_H-M   'P 1'
#
loop_
_entity.id
_entity.type
_entity.pdbx_description
1 polymer ?
#
loop_
_entity_poly.entity_id
_entity_poly.type
_entity_poly.pdbx_seq_one_letter_code
_entity_poly.pdbx_strand_id
1 'polypeptide(L)'
;MAVKVQSSAVEAADDCHQTPQQWLGRLDPEWVQVWNAHGGRHRQAEEVPIEEVRRKPLSYSFTYPTWSGPSVFKEDDIEIPVTQPAGHIKIRVYTPEGEGPFPVHLNFHGGGWVLGGLQSEAAWCRSVCNNTGIVVVDVDYRLAPEFVFPTAIYDSWDSLQWVISHAADLNVDGSSVSIGGLSAGGHMSAVLSHMARDAGMDLRLALLVVPSTDFRWLIAEEPVRSDVARSYPSTALYKDAPWGGLKREQWFLNYWIPADIRKAACKDWVASPVLATSLDRLPPTHIITAEFDICRDEAHRYGELLAKSGNREPADLDVTNQHNDRLNPSNAFFDRQGYILPGELPDPSAGFWLDQAMIDMDVQAFNHINTSPNDASVHHLGLPSPSALGSETTSVLCGLTGDMDPYLMQRYKFGPDNNFVFKRLAVRSMTQHIHPVQMLVSNIVDMGDEISQNSHSFRQQLEKLVSPDVGVRLISLFFQFVYPHIPILPPAHSVEPERSNPSLLAALYLVTLPFAGFDDYLSVQIAYDLPDAEKLWDLASDAVHQELHKADFSTLQTLILLLVASPHKPLMPDYATKWSLVGTMVTVSQTLGLHFDPTHWNILSTEIELRKRLSWAVRMVEVWHAAVLGRSCLIHDDDWLVPEPCPGDFSHEESQTPFPAHFIHMYKLTIILYTTLTKLFSLKAVQVLARDYEGTLRKAQTLVEELNRWYSAAIDIQCDSQDEDINLSGPLLLGGHVVKVLLFRAILRPFNVLRSNVDTSSSTHECRELEARRLSRAGAKACVASFVAFTSSLESSWIHGFWPFWCTLGWSTLCNLTLLLHVTSESPEEAQECRILLDRTRRAVRLQSKSLEILRFSLLRIDAIFWKGLDNVLTTRLQESSGVTDMQAGNVYS
;
A
#
# COMPACT_ATOMS: atom_id res chain seq x y z
N MET A 1 -14.47 -31.90 6.23
CA MET A 1 -13.86 -32.54 5.04
C MET A 1 -13.05 -31.47 4.32
N ALA A 2 -11.73 -31.61 4.36
CA ALA A 2 -10.79 -30.69 3.73
C ALA A 2 -10.66 -30.99 2.23
N VAL A 3 -10.55 -29.97 1.39
CA VAL A 3 -9.88 -30.11 0.09
C VAL A 3 -8.50 -29.50 0.22
N LYS A 4 -7.53 -30.37 0.56
CA LYS A 4 -6.10 -30.13 0.36
C LYS A 4 -5.87 -29.95 -1.14
N VAL A 5 -5.18 -28.88 -1.53
CA VAL A 5 -4.46 -28.87 -2.82
C VAL A 5 -3.30 -29.84 -2.66
N GLN A 6 -3.48 -31.07 -3.14
CA GLN A 6 -2.39 -32.02 -3.30
C GLN A 6 -1.39 -31.46 -4.31
N SER A 7 -0.13 -31.32 -3.90
CA SER A 7 1.00 -31.28 -4.81
C SER A 7 1.10 -32.65 -5.50
N SER A 8 0.40 -32.82 -6.63
CA SER A 8 0.65 -33.97 -7.49
C SER A 8 1.91 -33.68 -8.31
N ALA A 9 2.91 -34.53 -8.10
CA ALA A 9 4.19 -34.56 -8.79
C ALA A 9 4.08 -34.24 -10.29
N VAL A 10 4.94 -33.32 -10.75
CA VAL A 10 5.40 -33.31 -12.13
C VAL A 10 6.78 -33.95 -12.11
N GLU A 11 6.84 -35.18 -12.62
CA GLU A 11 8.09 -35.87 -12.93
C GLU A 11 8.93 -35.02 -13.89
N ALA A 12 10.25 -35.10 -13.71
CA ALA A 12 11.30 -34.33 -14.33
C ALA A 12 11.07 -33.94 -15.81
N ALA A 13 11.06 -32.63 -16.05
CA ALA A 13 11.64 -32.04 -17.25
C ALA A 13 12.68 -31.00 -16.76
N ASP A 14 13.95 -31.22 -17.10
CA ASP A 14 15.09 -30.37 -16.70
C ASP A 14 15.09 -28.97 -17.35
N ASP A 15 14.09 -28.62 -18.16
CA ASP A 15 14.02 -27.33 -18.85
C ASP A 15 13.10 -26.36 -18.08
N CYS A 16 13.70 -25.55 -17.20
CA CYS A 16 13.04 -24.38 -16.65
C CYS A 16 12.97 -23.28 -17.73
N HIS A 17 11.76 -22.84 -18.08
CA HIS A 17 11.53 -21.68 -18.96
C HIS A 17 11.85 -20.38 -18.21
N GLN A 18 13.11 -20.17 -17.83
CA GLN A 18 13.56 -18.93 -17.22
C GLN A 18 13.37 -17.77 -18.19
N THR A 19 13.13 -16.58 -17.64
CA THR A 19 13.09 -15.36 -18.43
C THR A 19 14.40 -15.21 -19.22
N PRO A 20 14.36 -15.07 -20.57
CA PRO A 20 15.57 -14.90 -21.37
C PRO A 20 16.42 -13.74 -20.88
N GLN A 21 17.72 -13.97 -20.73
CA GLN A 21 18.66 -13.02 -20.11
C GLN A 21 18.64 -11.63 -20.79
N GLN A 22 18.44 -11.64 -22.11
CA GLN A 22 18.30 -10.44 -22.95
C GLN A 22 17.10 -9.53 -22.59
N TRP A 23 16.13 -10.03 -21.81
CA TRP A 23 14.92 -9.27 -21.42
C TRP A 23 14.89 -8.91 -19.92
N LEU A 24 15.78 -9.47 -19.09
CA LEU A 24 15.79 -9.24 -17.63
C LEU A 24 15.91 -7.76 -17.24
N GLY A 25 16.66 -6.97 -18.02
CA GLY A 25 16.84 -5.53 -17.76
C GLY A 25 15.67 -4.64 -18.21
N ARG A 26 14.66 -5.20 -18.89
CA ARG A 26 13.51 -4.46 -19.43
C ARG A 26 12.17 -4.94 -18.89
N LEU A 27 12.11 -6.17 -18.37
CA LEU A 27 10.90 -6.70 -17.72
C LEU A 27 10.80 -6.18 -16.29
N ASP A 28 9.57 -6.03 -15.80
CA ASP A 28 9.32 -5.67 -14.41
C ASP A 28 10.01 -6.70 -13.48
N PRO A 29 10.90 -6.27 -12.56
CA PRO A 29 11.61 -7.19 -11.67
C PRO A 29 10.70 -8.08 -10.82
N GLU A 30 9.50 -7.59 -10.47
CA GLU A 30 8.48 -8.37 -9.76
C GLU A 30 7.88 -9.44 -10.67
N TRP A 31 7.58 -9.10 -11.93
CA TRP A 31 7.14 -10.09 -12.92
C TRP A 31 8.21 -11.15 -13.16
N VAL A 32 9.49 -10.75 -13.28
CA VAL A 32 10.62 -11.68 -13.43
C VAL A 32 10.72 -12.62 -12.24
N GLN A 33 10.56 -12.10 -11.02
CA GLN A 33 10.58 -12.91 -9.80
C GLN A 33 9.42 -13.91 -9.77
N VAL A 34 8.19 -13.46 -10.01
CA VAL A 34 6.99 -14.33 -10.00
C VAL A 34 7.07 -15.37 -11.12
N TRP A 35 7.51 -14.97 -12.31
CA TRP A 35 7.73 -15.89 -13.43
C TRP A 35 8.79 -16.94 -13.08
N ASN A 36 9.98 -16.54 -12.64
CA ASN A 36 11.05 -17.50 -12.32
C ASN A 36 10.71 -18.40 -11.12
N ALA A 37 9.96 -17.89 -10.14
CA ALA A 37 9.54 -18.65 -8.97
C ALA A 37 8.40 -19.64 -9.27
N HIS A 38 7.45 -19.24 -10.11
CA HIS A 38 6.21 -19.97 -10.31
C HIS A 38 5.97 -20.32 -11.79
N GLY A 39 5.98 -19.33 -12.69
CA GLY A 39 5.64 -19.48 -14.12
C GLY A 39 6.56 -20.37 -14.93
N GLY A 40 7.88 -20.15 -14.85
CA GLY A 40 8.91 -20.84 -15.62
C GLY A 40 9.11 -22.32 -15.27
N ARG A 41 8.39 -22.83 -14.27
CA ARG A 41 8.35 -24.25 -13.89
C ARG A 41 7.06 -24.95 -14.30
N HIS A 42 6.07 -24.20 -14.80
CA HIS A 42 4.87 -24.80 -15.37
C HIS A 42 5.16 -25.37 -16.74
N ARG A 43 4.68 -26.60 -16.97
CA ARG A 43 4.57 -27.14 -18.32
C ARG A 43 3.57 -26.29 -19.11
N GLN A 44 3.94 -25.88 -20.31
CA GLN A 44 3.13 -24.94 -21.09
C GLN A 44 1.92 -25.66 -21.73
N ALA A 45 0.83 -24.93 -21.96
CA ALA A 45 -0.42 -25.52 -22.45
C ALA A 45 -0.27 -26.15 -23.85
N GLU A 46 0.58 -25.55 -24.69
CA GLU A 46 0.89 -26.03 -26.03
C GLU A 46 1.75 -27.32 -26.07
N GLU A 47 2.24 -27.78 -24.92
CA GLU A 47 3.09 -28.98 -24.80
C GLU A 47 2.31 -30.24 -24.43
N VAL A 48 0.99 -30.12 -24.28
CA VAL A 48 0.06 -31.21 -23.91
C VAL A 48 -1.21 -31.17 -24.77
N PRO A 49 -1.96 -32.29 -24.87
CA PRO A 49 -3.26 -32.31 -25.53
C PRO A 49 -4.25 -31.34 -24.88
N ILE A 50 -5.13 -30.72 -25.68
CA ILE A 50 -6.10 -29.73 -25.18
C ILE A 50 -7.06 -30.30 -24.14
N GLU A 51 -7.42 -31.58 -24.25
CA GLU A 51 -8.27 -32.28 -23.30
C GLU A 51 -7.62 -32.35 -21.91
N GLU A 52 -6.29 -32.49 -21.87
CA GLU A 52 -5.53 -32.49 -20.62
C GLU A 52 -5.53 -31.11 -19.96
N VAL A 53 -5.31 -30.06 -20.77
CA VAL A 53 -5.37 -28.66 -20.32
C VAL A 53 -6.75 -28.33 -19.74
N ARG A 54 -7.83 -28.66 -20.47
CA ARG A 54 -9.21 -28.39 -20.05
C ARG A 54 -9.63 -29.16 -18.81
N ARG A 55 -9.11 -30.38 -18.62
CA ARG A 55 -9.37 -31.18 -17.41
C ARG A 55 -8.69 -30.60 -16.16
N LYS A 56 -7.54 -29.94 -16.31
CA LYS A 56 -6.74 -29.38 -15.21
C LYS A 56 -6.17 -27.99 -15.56
N PRO A 57 -7.01 -26.97 -15.77
CA PRO A 57 -6.57 -25.68 -16.29
C PRO A 57 -5.54 -24.97 -15.39
N LEU A 58 -5.65 -25.14 -14.07
CA LEU A 58 -4.72 -24.60 -13.07
C LEU A 58 -3.29 -25.18 -13.20
N SER A 59 -3.12 -26.38 -13.75
CA SER A 59 -1.81 -27.03 -13.86
C SER A 59 -0.97 -26.45 -15.01
N TYR A 60 -1.63 -25.90 -16.03
CA TYR A 60 -1.01 -25.43 -17.28
C TYR A 60 -1.22 -23.94 -17.52
N SER A 61 -1.71 -23.21 -16.49
CA SER A 61 -1.92 -21.77 -16.60
C SER A 61 -1.32 -20.97 -15.45
N PHE A 62 -0.34 -20.12 -15.78
CA PHE A 62 0.31 -19.19 -14.86
C PHE A 62 -0.60 -18.04 -14.43
N THR A 63 -1.57 -17.63 -15.27
CA THR A 63 -2.45 -16.48 -15.01
C THR A 63 -3.86 -16.86 -14.62
N TYR A 64 -4.13 -18.14 -14.30
CA TYR A 64 -5.45 -18.54 -13.83
C TYR A 64 -5.71 -17.92 -12.45
N PRO A 65 -6.86 -17.26 -12.22
CA PRO A 65 -7.09 -16.55 -10.97
C PRO A 65 -7.10 -17.52 -9.78
N THR A 66 -6.21 -17.28 -8.81
CA THR A 66 -6.18 -17.95 -7.51
C THR A 66 -6.97 -17.21 -6.45
N TRP A 67 -7.45 -16.00 -6.78
CA TRP A 67 -8.28 -15.15 -5.95
C TRP A 67 -9.69 -15.06 -6.55
N SER A 68 -10.71 -15.21 -5.71
CA SER A 68 -12.11 -15.20 -6.13
C SER A 68 -12.64 -13.83 -6.58
N GLY A 69 -11.90 -12.75 -6.38
CA GLY A 69 -12.41 -11.39 -6.54
C GLY A 69 -13.26 -10.92 -5.34
N PRO A 70 -13.67 -9.64 -5.33
CA PRO A 70 -14.62 -9.13 -4.35
C PRO A 70 -16.01 -9.73 -4.63
N SER A 71 -16.87 -9.88 -3.61
CA SER A 71 -18.28 -10.23 -3.84
C SER A 71 -19.03 -9.07 -4.51
N VAL A 72 -19.99 -9.38 -5.39
CA VAL A 72 -20.93 -8.40 -5.98
C VAL A 72 -22.31 -8.53 -5.34
N PHE A 73 -23.18 -7.55 -5.53
CA PHE A 73 -24.52 -7.56 -4.93
C PHE A 73 -25.36 -8.75 -5.39
N LYS A 74 -25.31 -9.07 -6.69
CA LYS A 74 -25.99 -10.23 -7.26
C LYS A 74 -25.14 -10.87 -8.36
N GLU A 75 -25.15 -12.20 -8.41
CA GLU A 75 -24.50 -13.01 -9.45
C GLU A 75 -25.51 -14.06 -9.93
N ASP A 76 -25.94 -13.95 -11.19
CA ASP A 76 -26.90 -14.88 -11.82
C ASP A 76 -26.29 -15.54 -13.06
N ASP A 77 -26.43 -16.86 -13.17
CA ASP A 77 -26.14 -17.60 -14.39
C ASP A 77 -27.42 -17.76 -15.21
N ILE A 78 -27.42 -17.29 -16.45
CA ILE A 78 -28.56 -17.33 -17.36
C ILE A 78 -28.15 -18.12 -18.61
N GLU A 79 -29.00 -19.05 -19.04
CA GLU A 79 -28.81 -19.76 -20.31
C GLU A 79 -29.54 -19.02 -21.44
N ILE A 80 -28.81 -18.71 -22.51
CA ILE A 80 -29.32 -17.93 -23.64
C ILE A 80 -29.15 -18.71 -24.96
N PRO A 81 -30.04 -18.52 -25.95
CA PRO A 81 -29.92 -19.16 -27.24
C PRO A 81 -28.83 -18.50 -28.09
N VAL A 82 -28.11 -19.31 -28.87
CA VAL A 82 -27.18 -18.87 -29.92
C VAL A 82 -27.58 -19.52 -31.24
N THR A 83 -27.21 -18.91 -32.36
CA THR A 83 -27.83 -19.17 -33.67
C THR A 83 -26.90 -19.84 -34.67
N GLN A 84 -25.58 -19.70 -34.53
CA GLN A 84 -24.61 -20.09 -35.57
C GLN A 84 -23.43 -20.93 -35.03
N PRO A 85 -23.58 -22.26 -34.94
CA PRO A 85 -24.79 -23.05 -35.15
C PRO A 85 -25.78 -22.95 -33.98
N ALA A 86 -27.04 -23.26 -34.21
CA ALA A 86 -28.07 -23.19 -33.17
C ALA A 86 -27.68 -23.98 -31.91
N GLY A 87 -27.87 -23.38 -30.74
CA GLY A 87 -27.47 -23.96 -29.46
C GLY A 87 -27.83 -23.06 -28.29
N HIS A 88 -27.24 -23.32 -27.13
CA HIS A 88 -27.34 -22.47 -25.95
C HIS A 88 -25.96 -22.28 -25.34
N ILE A 89 -25.74 -21.12 -24.73
CA ILE A 89 -24.57 -20.81 -23.92
C ILE A 89 -25.02 -20.22 -22.59
N LYS A 90 -24.11 -20.18 -21.61
CA LYS A 90 -24.35 -19.48 -20.36
C LYS A 90 -23.73 -18.08 -20.43
N ILE A 91 -24.41 -17.15 -19.79
CA ILE A 91 -23.85 -15.86 -19.41
C ILE A 91 -23.93 -15.74 -17.90
N ARG A 92 -22.98 -15.03 -17.31
CA ARG A 92 -23.00 -14.66 -15.90
C ARG A 92 -23.17 -13.17 -15.76
N VAL A 93 -24.21 -12.77 -15.06
CA VAL A 93 -24.55 -11.38 -14.81
C VAL A 93 -24.10 -11.01 -13.41
N TYR A 94 -23.13 -10.12 -13.32
CA TYR A 94 -22.68 -9.49 -12.09
C TYR A 94 -23.39 -8.14 -11.96
N THR A 95 -24.23 -7.98 -10.95
CA THR A 95 -24.99 -6.75 -10.69
C THR A 95 -24.38 -6.02 -9.50
N PRO A 96 -24.09 -4.71 -9.61
CA PRO A 96 -23.68 -3.89 -8.49
C PRO A 96 -24.89 -3.57 -7.62
N GLU A 97 -24.68 -2.95 -6.47
CA GLU A 97 -25.81 -2.51 -5.66
C GLU A 97 -26.40 -1.18 -6.17
N GLY A 98 -27.71 -1.02 -6.05
CA GLY A 98 -28.45 0.16 -6.51
C GLY A 98 -29.77 -0.23 -7.17
N GLU A 99 -30.54 0.77 -7.60
CA GLU A 99 -31.88 0.55 -8.18
C GLU A 99 -31.87 0.36 -9.71
N GLY A 100 -30.82 0.78 -10.42
CA GLY A 100 -30.74 0.72 -11.89
C GLY A 100 -31.70 1.71 -12.60
N PRO A 101 -31.93 1.57 -13.92
CA PRO A 101 -31.23 0.64 -14.81
C PRO A 101 -29.75 1.02 -14.94
N PHE A 102 -28.86 0.02 -14.90
CA PHE A 102 -27.41 0.24 -14.91
C PHE A 102 -26.86 0.26 -16.34
N PRO A 103 -25.82 1.05 -16.64
CA PRO A 103 -24.98 0.76 -17.81
C PRO A 103 -24.48 -0.69 -17.77
N VAL A 104 -24.20 -1.26 -18.94
CA VAL A 104 -23.78 -2.67 -19.04
C VAL A 104 -22.47 -2.82 -19.82
N HIS A 105 -21.59 -3.68 -19.33
CA HIS A 105 -20.38 -4.12 -20.00
C HIS A 105 -20.45 -5.61 -20.30
N LEU A 106 -20.33 -6.00 -21.56
CA LEU A 106 -20.17 -7.40 -21.92
C LEU A 106 -18.68 -7.74 -21.99
N ASN A 107 -18.26 -8.66 -21.13
CA ASN A 107 -16.90 -9.20 -21.10
C ASN A 107 -16.82 -10.50 -21.90
N PHE A 108 -15.78 -10.61 -22.72
CA PHE A 108 -15.41 -11.83 -23.42
C PHE A 108 -14.04 -12.27 -22.95
N HIS A 109 -13.93 -13.46 -22.38
CA HIS A 109 -12.68 -13.90 -21.77
C HIS A 109 -11.56 -14.20 -22.78
N GLY A 110 -10.31 -14.14 -22.32
CA GLY A 110 -9.15 -14.60 -23.10
C GLY A 110 -9.02 -16.12 -23.17
N GLY A 111 -7.92 -16.62 -23.76
CA GLY A 111 -7.63 -18.05 -23.87
C GLY A 111 -7.62 -18.62 -25.29
N GLY A 112 -7.42 -17.75 -26.30
CA GLY A 112 -7.19 -18.16 -27.69
C GLY A 112 -8.35 -18.95 -28.29
N TRP A 113 -9.60 -18.58 -27.97
CA TRP A 113 -10.85 -19.19 -28.44
C TRP A 113 -11.02 -20.69 -28.12
N VAL A 114 -10.09 -21.30 -27.40
CA VAL A 114 -10.06 -22.75 -27.13
C VAL A 114 -10.00 -23.07 -25.64
N LEU A 115 -9.61 -22.10 -24.80
CA LEU A 115 -9.59 -22.19 -23.35
C LEU A 115 -10.41 -21.04 -22.75
N GLY A 116 -10.85 -21.24 -21.51
CA GLY A 116 -11.50 -20.21 -20.69
C GLY A 116 -12.89 -20.61 -20.23
N GLY A 117 -13.63 -19.62 -19.73
CA GLY A 117 -15.02 -19.71 -19.29
C GLY A 117 -15.31 -18.75 -18.14
N LEU A 118 -16.50 -18.85 -17.55
CA LEU A 118 -17.00 -17.93 -16.50
C LEU A 118 -16.17 -17.83 -15.20
N GLN A 119 -15.15 -18.68 -15.03
CA GLN A 119 -14.23 -18.63 -13.89
C GLN A 119 -12.90 -17.95 -14.22
N SER A 120 -12.56 -17.81 -15.52
CA SER A 120 -11.25 -17.36 -15.95
C SER A 120 -10.98 -15.90 -15.62
N GLU A 121 -12.00 -15.05 -15.67
CA GLU A 121 -11.88 -13.62 -15.42
C GLU A 121 -12.87 -13.13 -14.35
N ALA A 122 -13.49 -14.05 -13.60
CA ALA A 122 -14.52 -13.73 -12.61
C ALA A 122 -14.07 -12.69 -11.58
N ALA A 123 -12.82 -12.75 -11.14
CA ALA A 123 -12.26 -11.76 -10.22
C ALA A 123 -12.17 -10.36 -10.83
N TRP A 124 -11.88 -10.26 -12.12
CA TRP A 124 -11.87 -9.01 -12.88
C TRP A 124 -13.31 -8.51 -13.09
N CYS A 125 -14.23 -9.36 -13.55
CA CYS A 125 -15.63 -8.97 -13.77
C CYS A 125 -16.28 -8.44 -12.49
N ARG A 126 -16.07 -9.11 -11.34
CA ARG A 126 -16.58 -8.65 -10.04
C ARG A 126 -15.94 -7.33 -9.61
N SER A 127 -14.64 -7.15 -9.86
CA SER A 127 -13.94 -5.91 -9.55
C SER A 127 -14.43 -4.74 -10.40
N VAL A 128 -14.63 -4.95 -11.70
CA VAL A 128 -15.18 -3.93 -12.61
C VAL A 128 -16.59 -3.57 -12.18
N CYS A 129 -17.47 -4.57 -12.01
CA CYS A 129 -18.84 -4.37 -11.54
C CYS A 129 -18.92 -3.46 -10.31
N ASN A 130 -18.13 -3.74 -9.27
CA ASN A 130 -18.12 -2.94 -8.04
C ASN A 130 -17.47 -1.57 -8.20
N ASN A 131 -16.34 -1.47 -8.91
CA ASN A 131 -15.56 -0.24 -9.01
C ASN A 131 -16.17 0.79 -9.97
N THR A 132 -17.05 0.38 -10.88
CA THR A 132 -17.68 1.27 -11.85
C THR A 132 -19.19 1.40 -11.66
N GLY A 133 -19.80 0.56 -10.83
CA GLY A 133 -21.26 0.59 -10.61
C GLY A 133 -22.06 0.23 -11.85
N ILE A 134 -21.51 -0.63 -12.72
CA ILE A 134 -22.18 -1.11 -13.95
C ILE A 134 -22.44 -2.61 -13.85
N VAL A 135 -23.45 -3.09 -14.57
CA VAL A 135 -23.64 -4.53 -14.73
C VAL A 135 -22.55 -5.08 -15.64
N VAL A 136 -21.90 -6.17 -15.23
CA VAL A 136 -20.95 -6.90 -16.08
C VAL A 136 -21.57 -8.23 -16.49
N VAL A 137 -21.68 -8.48 -17.79
CA VAL A 137 -22.14 -9.75 -18.34
C VAL A 137 -20.94 -10.48 -18.92
N ASP A 138 -20.51 -11.56 -18.26
CA ASP A 138 -19.42 -12.41 -18.73
C ASP A 138 -19.98 -13.57 -19.55
N VAL A 139 -19.43 -13.80 -20.75
CA VAL A 139 -20.02 -14.67 -21.76
C VAL A 139 -19.22 -15.96 -21.92
N ASP A 140 -19.88 -17.11 -21.69
CA ASP A 140 -19.31 -18.47 -21.85
C ASP A 140 -19.45 -18.96 -23.29
N TYR A 141 -18.82 -18.24 -24.24
CA TYR A 141 -18.92 -18.56 -25.66
C TYR A 141 -18.33 -19.95 -25.97
N ARG A 142 -18.83 -20.63 -27.00
CA ARG A 142 -18.38 -21.99 -27.32
C ARG A 142 -16.97 -22.00 -27.89
N LEU A 143 -16.18 -22.97 -27.43
CA LEU A 143 -14.75 -23.06 -27.70
C LEU A 143 -14.42 -24.04 -28.82
N ALA A 144 -13.36 -23.77 -29.57
CA ALA A 144 -12.76 -24.71 -30.51
C ALA A 144 -11.92 -25.77 -29.76
N PRO A 145 -11.76 -27.01 -30.27
CA PRO A 145 -12.05 -27.48 -31.63
C PRO A 145 -13.50 -27.87 -31.92
N GLU A 146 -14.35 -28.01 -30.90
CA GLU A 146 -15.75 -28.42 -31.09
C GLU A 146 -16.53 -27.37 -31.90
N PHE A 147 -16.20 -26.10 -31.67
CA PHE A 147 -16.81 -24.95 -32.32
C PHE A 147 -15.72 -24.02 -32.88
N VAL A 148 -15.23 -24.35 -34.07
CA VAL A 148 -14.17 -23.60 -34.78
C VAL A 148 -14.65 -22.22 -35.25
N PHE A 149 -13.72 -21.38 -35.70
CA PHE A 149 -14.01 -20.08 -36.30
C PHE A 149 -15.13 -20.18 -37.36
N PRO A 150 -16.12 -19.27 -37.37
CA PRO A 150 -16.29 -18.08 -36.52
C PRO A 150 -17.22 -18.24 -35.30
N THR A 151 -17.52 -19.46 -34.85
CA THR A 151 -18.61 -19.73 -33.88
C THR A 151 -18.59 -18.85 -32.62
N ALA A 152 -17.44 -18.74 -31.93
CA ALA A 152 -17.29 -17.92 -30.73
C ALA A 152 -17.67 -16.43 -30.94
N ILE A 153 -17.42 -15.89 -32.13
CA ILE A 153 -17.74 -14.50 -32.49
C ILE A 153 -19.26 -14.35 -32.63
N TYR A 154 -19.92 -15.32 -33.25
CA TYR A 154 -21.37 -15.29 -33.41
C TYR A 154 -22.10 -15.57 -32.09
N ASP A 155 -21.57 -16.43 -31.23
CA ASP A 155 -22.07 -16.60 -29.86
C ASP A 155 -22.00 -15.29 -29.08
N SER A 156 -20.88 -14.57 -29.22
CA SER A 156 -20.67 -13.27 -28.58
C SER A 156 -21.59 -12.18 -29.16
N TRP A 157 -21.85 -12.22 -30.47
CA TRP A 157 -22.80 -11.34 -31.14
C TRP A 157 -24.24 -11.60 -30.69
N ASP A 158 -24.66 -12.86 -30.67
CA ASP A 158 -25.99 -13.27 -30.19
C ASP A 158 -26.16 -12.87 -28.72
N SER A 159 -25.11 -12.98 -27.90
CA SER A 159 -25.12 -12.51 -26.51
C SER A 159 -25.35 -11.00 -26.39
N LEU A 160 -24.66 -10.20 -27.21
CA LEU A 160 -24.86 -8.75 -27.25
C LEU A 160 -26.29 -8.37 -27.64
N GLN A 161 -26.83 -9.00 -28.69
CA GLN A 161 -28.21 -8.78 -29.11
C GLN A 161 -29.22 -9.24 -28.03
N TRP A 162 -28.94 -10.35 -27.37
CA TRP A 162 -29.78 -10.89 -26.31
C TRP A 162 -29.82 -9.95 -25.09
N VAL A 163 -28.66 -9.47 -24.61
CA VAL A 163 -28.59 -8.52 -23.48
C VAL A 163 -29.34 -7.22 -23.79
N ILE A 164 -29.18 -6.67 -25.00
CA ILE A 164 -29.89 -5.45 -25.41
C ILE A 164 -31.40 -5.67 -25.47
N SER A 165 -31.85 -6.81 -26.01
CA SER A 165 -33.28 -7.12 -26.12
C SER A 165 -33.96 -7.47 -24.78
N HIS A 166 -33.18 -7.91 -23.78
CA HIS A 166 -33.65 -8.25 -22.44
C HIS A 166 -33.20 -7.22 -21.38
N ALA A 167 -32.89 -6.00 -21.81
CA ALA A 167 -32.34 -4.96 -20.94
C ALA A 167 -33.22 -4.69 -19.70
N ALA A 168 -34.55 -4.70 -19.87
CA ALA A 168 -35.49 -4.53 -18.76
C ALA A 168 -35.43 -5.69 -17.75
N ASP A 169 -35.30 -6.93 -18.21
CA ASP A 169 -35.26 -8.11 -17.35
C ASP A 169 -33.95 -8.17 -16.54
N LEU A 170 -32.85 -7.67 -17.12
CA LEU A 170 -31.55 -7.56 -16.49
C LEU A 170 -31.37 -6.28 -15.65
N ASN A 171 -32.36 -5.38 -15.64
CA ASN A 171 -32.27 -4.04 -15.05
C ASN A 171 -31.07 -3.22 -15.56
N VAL A 172 -30.83 -3.26 -16.88
CA VAL A 172 -29.76 -2.51 -17.55
C VAL A 172 -30.30 -1.48 -18.53
N ASP A 173 -29.54 -0.42 -18.76
CA ASP A 173 -29.79 0.60 -19.76
C ASP A 173 -29.24 0.15 -21.11
N GLY A 174 -30.13 -0.34 -21.99
CA GLY A 174 -29.78 -0.77 -23.34
C GLY A 174 -29.27 0.36 -24.26
N SER A 175 -29.29 1.62 -23.82
CA SER A 175 -28.69 2.76 -24.54
C SER A 175 -27.27 3.10 -24.05
N SER A 176 -26.77 2.39 -23.04
CA SER A 176 -25.46 2.57 -22.42
C SER A 176 -24.72 1.24 -22.30
N VAL A 177 -24.30 0.72 -23.46
CA VAL A 177 -23.68 -0.60 -23.62
C VAL A 177 -22.21 -0.46 -24.01
N SER A 178 -21.34 -1.21 -23.35
CA SER A 178 -19.93 -1.36 -23.71
C SER A 178 -19.56 -2.83 -23.88
N ILE A 179 -18.50 -3.09 -24.63
CA ILE A 179 -17.97 -4.44 -24.86
C ILE A 179 -16.46 -4.44 -24.61
N GLY A 180 -15.90 -5.57 -24.21
CA GLY A 180 -14.46 -5.69 -24.04
C GLY A 180 -13.97 -7.09 -23.72
N GLY A 181 -12.66 -7.24 -23.68
CA GLY A 181 -12.05 -8.51 -23.30
C GLY A 181 -10.53 -8.55 -23.48
N LEU A 182 -9.94 -9.62 -22.96
CA LEU A 182 -8.51 -9.92 -23.03
C LEU A 182 -8.19 -10.82 -24.22
N SER A 183 -7.13 -10.50 -24.98
CA SER A 183 -6.59 -11.34 -26.06
C SER A 183 -7.67 -11.74 -27.08
N ALA A 184 -8.11 -13.00 -27.09
CA ALA A 184 -9.24 -13.48 -27.89
C ALA A 184 -10.52 -12.65 -27.67
N GLY A 185 -10.80 -12.25 -26.43
CA GLY A 185 -11.90 -11.34 -26.10
C GLY A 185 -11.76 -9.94 -26.70
N GLY A 186 -10.52 -9.44 -26.75
CA GLY A 186 -10.20 -8.17 -27.41
C GLY A 186 -10.38 -8.26 -28.93
N HIS A 187 -9.97 -9.36 -29.55
CA HIS A 187 -10.25 -9.63 -30.97
C HIS A 187 -11.75 -9.64 -31.26
N MET A 188 -12.52 -10.42 -30.50
CA MET A 188 -13.97 -10.51 -30.71
C MET A 188 -14.63 -9.15 -30.52
N SER A 189 -14.23 -8.39 -29.49
CA SER A 189 -14.74 -7.03 -29.26
C SER A 189 -14.45 -6.08 -30.42
N ALA A 190 -13.28 -6.22 -31.08
CA ALA A 190 -12.97 -5.45 -32.28
C ALA A 190 -13.94 -5.78 -33.43
N VAL A 191 -14.23 -7.06 -33.65
CA VAL A 191 -15.16 -7.52 -34.69
C VAL A 191 -16.61 -7.10 -34.38
N LEU A 192 -17.06 -7.31 -33.14
CA LEU A 192 -18.40 -6.95 -32.68
C LEU A 192 -18.65 -5.43 -32.78
N SER A 193 -17.60 -4.61 -32.64
CA SER A 193 -17.70 -3.16 -32.86
C SER A 193 -18.17 -2.82 -34.29
N HIS A 194 -17.66 -3.54 -35.30
CA HIS A 194 -18.13 -3.39 -36.69
C HIS A 194 -19.54 -3.92 -36.87
N MET A 195 -19.86 -5.10 -36.31
CA MET A 195 -21.19 -5.68 -36.41
C MET A 195 -22.24 -4.79 -35.75
N ALA A 196 -21.93 -4.19 -34.60
CA ALA A 196 -22.78 -3.26 -33.88
C ALA A 196 -23.06 -2.01 -34.72
N ARG A 197 -22.02 -1.39 -35.30
CA ARG A 197 -22.19 -0.26 -36.24
C ARG A 197 -23.12 -0.63 -37.39
N ASP A 198 -22.89 -1.77 -38.02
CA ASP A 198 -23.65 -2.19 -39.21
C ASP A 198 -25.10 -2.54 -38.88
N ALA A 199 -25.36 -3.00 -37.65
CA ALA A 199 -26.70 -3.21 -37.11
C ALA A 199 -27.37 -1.93 -36.57
N GLY A 200 -26.67 -0.79 -36.57
CA GLY A 200 -27.17 0.48 -36.03
C GLY A 200 -27.22 0.53 -34.50
N MET A 201 -26.41 -0.27 -33.82
CA MET A 201 -26.27 -0.27 -32.36
C MET A 201 -25.19 0.72 -31.91
N ASP A 202 -25.57 1.66 -31.05
CA ASP A 202 -24.67 2.70 -30.53
C ASP A 202 -23.97 2.22 -29.25
N LEU A 203 -22.80 1.62 -29.40
CA LEU A 203 -21.96 1.20 -28.27
C LEU A 203 -21.17 2.39 -27.71
N ARG A 204 -21.07 2.49 -26.39
CA ARG A 204 -20.38 3.59 -25.68
C ARG A 204 -18.87 3.40 -25.61
N LEU A 205 -18.40 2.15 -25.56
CA LEU A 205 -16.98 1.82 -25.45
C LEU A 205 -16.70 0.40 -25.96
N ALA A 206 -15.58 0.25 -26.67
CA ALA A 206 -14.93 -1.02 -26.94
C ALA A 206 -13.56 -1.07 -26.25
N LEU A 207 -13.37 -1.97 -25.28
CA LEU A 207 -12.13 -2.15 -24.53
C LEU A 207 -11.36 -3.37 -25.05
N LEU A 208 -10.27 -3.14 -25.78
CA LEU A 208 -9.48 -4.19 -26.42
C LEU A 208 -8.16 -4.36 -25.66
N VAL A 209 -8.02 -5.40 -24.85
CA VAL A 209 -6.80 -5.66 -24.06
C VAL A 209 -5.96 -6.72 -24.76
N VAL A 210 -4.73 -6.36 -25.15
CA VAL A 210 -3.79 -7.17 -25.97
C VAL A 210 -4.45 -7.90 -27.15
N PRO A 211 -5.22 -7.21 -28.01
CA PRO A 211 -6.01 -7.87 -29.04
C PRO A 211 -5.16 -8.37 -30.20
N SER A 212 -5.48 -9.55 -30.73
CA SER A 212 -5.05 -9.98 -32.07
C SER A 212 -5.97 -9.36 -33.12
N THR A 213 -5.42 -8.75 -34.17
CA THR A 213 -6.19 -7.97 -35.15
C THR A 213 -5.87 -8.29 -36.62
N ASP A 214 -4.82 -9.07 -36.88
CA ASP A 214 -4.41 -9.53 -38.20
C ASP A 214 -3.78 -10.93 -38.17
N PHE A 215 -4.56 -11.99 -38.42
CA PHE A 215 -4.01 -13.36 -38.40
C PHE A 215 -3.23 -13.74 -39.67
N ARG A 216 -3.18 -12.88 -40.70
CA ARG A 216 -2.56 -13.23 -41.99
C ARG A 216 -1.08 -13.55 -41.84
N TRP A 217 -0.39 -12.96 -40.87
CA TRP A 217 1.02 -13.28 -40.60
C TRP A 217 1.25 -14.70 -40.08
N LEU A 218 0.19 -15.43 -39.69
CA LEU A 218 0.23 -16.84 -39.28
C LEU A 218 -0.44 -17.78 -40.28
N ILE A 219 -1.64 -17.44 -40.76
CA ILE A 219 -2.49 -18.37 -41.50
C ILE A 219 -2.46 -18.20 -43.02
N ALA A 220 -1.87 -17.12 -43.54
CA ALA A 220 -1.82 -16.88 -44.99
C ALA A 220 -0.85 -17.84 -45.71
N GLU A 221 -1.05 -18.02 -47.02
CA GLU A 221 -0.07 -18.64 -47.90
C GLU A 221 1.09 -17.64 -48.17
N GLU A 222 2.29 -18.14 -48.50
CA GLU A 222 3.39 -17.28 -48.96
C GLU A 222 3.07 -16.66 -50.34
N PRO A 223 3.55 -15.44 -50.64
CA PRO A 223 4.42 -14.59 -49.82
C PRO A 223 3.66 -13.71 -48.81
N VAL A 224 2.32 -13.69 -48.86
CA VAL A 224 1.48 -12.79 -48.04
C VAL A 224 1.79 -12.93 -46.56
N ARG A 225 1.97 -14.18 -46.08
CA ARG A 225 2.31 -14.44 -44.69
C ARG A 225 3.59 -13.72 -44.26
N SER A 226 4.68 -13.90 -45.00
CA SER A 226 5.95 -13.25 -44.67
C SER A 226 5.95 -11.74 -44.91
N ASP A 227 5.19 -11.25 -45.89
CA ASP A 227 4.99 -9.82 -46.13
C ASP A 227 4.30 -9.15 -44.93
N VAL A 228 3.21 -9.74 -44.43
CA VAL A 228 2.48 -9.21 -43.27
C VAL A 228 3.32 -9.35 -42.00
N ALA A 229 3.99 -10.49 -41.77
CA ALA A 229 4.88 -10.66 -40.62
C ALA A 229 6.01 -9.61 -40.58
N ARG A 230 6.58 -9.26 -41.74
CA ARG A 230 7.59 -8.19 -41.85
C ARG A 230 7.06 -6.80 -41.48
N SER A 231 5.76 -6.57 -41.59
CA SER A 231 5.14 -5.31 -41.17
C SER A 231 4.94 -5.21 -39.65
N TYR A 232 5.10 -6.33 -38.92
CA TYR A 232 4.94 -6.42 -37.46
C TYR A 232 6.22 -6.96 -36.81
N PRO A 233 7.25 -6.10 -36.58
CA PRO A 233 8.51 -6.51 -35.96
C PRO A 233 8.38 -7.30 -34.65
N SER A 234 7.37 -6.98 -33.83
CA SER A 234 7.00 -7.68 -32.60
C SER A 234 6.83 -9.20 -32.78
N THR A 235 6.31 -9.65 -33.92
CA THR A 235 6.16 -11.08 -34.24
C THR A 235 7.50 -11.81 -34.28
N ALA A 236 8.58 -11.13 -34.68
CA ALA A 236 9.93 -11.69 -34.70
C ALA A 236 10.70 -11.43 -33.38
N LEU A 237 10.51 -10.26 -32.77
CA LEU A 237 11.20 -9.85 -31.55
C LEU A 237 10.75 -10.65 -30.31
N TYR A 238 9.46 -10.98 -30.23
CA TYR A 238 8.84 -11.58 -29.04
C TYR A 238 8.29 -12.98 -29.31
N LYS A 239 8.69 -13.63 -30.42
CA LYS A 239 8.30 -15.02 -30.74
C LYS A 239 8.60 -16.02 -29.61
N ASP A 240 9.61 -15.74 -28.79
CA ASP A 240 10.04 -16.59 -27.68
C ASP A 240 9.58 -16.04 -26.32
N ALA A 241 8.58 -15.13 -26.30
CA ALA A 241 8.05 -14.53 -25.08
C ALA A 241 7.60 -15.63 -24.11
N PRO A 242 7.90 -15.54 -22.79
CA PRO A 242 7.81 -16.70 -21.91
C PRO A 242 6.38 -17.22 -21.71
N TRP A 243 5.37 -16.33 -21.78
CA TRP A 243 3.97 -16.67 -21.54
C TRP A 243 3.08 -16.65 -22.80
N GLY A 244 3.42 -15.80 -23.79
CA GLY A 244 2.60 -15.51 -24.98
C GLY A 244 3.41 -15.50 -26.29
N GLY A 245 4.35 -16.43 -26.42
CA GLY A 245 5.18 -16.56 -27.62
C GLY A 245 4.46 -17.19 -28.82
N LEU A 246 5.17 -17.26 -29.94
CA LEU A 246 4.69 -17.73 -31.24
C LEU A 246 4.15 -19.17 -31.21
N LYS A 247 4.79 -20.06 -30.43
CA LYS A 247 4.37 -21.47 -30.31
C LYS A 247 2.94 -21.58 -29.78
N ARG A 248 2.64 -20.81 -28.75
CA ARG A 248 1.31 -20.78 -28.11
C ARG A 248 0.24 -20.24 -29.04
N GLU A 249 0.54 -19.14 -29.73
CA GLU A 249 -0.38 -18.51 -30.67
C GLU A 249 -0.72 -19.44 -31.84
N GLN A 250 0.30 -20.13 -32.39
CA GLN A 250 0.09 -21.14 -33.42
C GLN A 250 -0.75 -22.32 -32.90
N TRP A 251 -0.54 -22.74 -31.66
CA TRP A 251 -1.31 -23.81 -31.03
C TRP A 251 -2.79 -23.44 -30.92
N PHE A 252 -3.12 -22.23 -30.45
CA PHE A 252 -4.50 -21.73 -30.43
C PHE A 252 -5.13 -21.74 -31.83
N LEU A 253 -4.43 -21.18 -32.82
CA LEU A 253 -4.94 -21.10 -34.20
C LEU A 253 -5.07 -22.45 -34.90
N ASN A 254 -4.30 -23.47 -34.51
CA ASN A 254 -4.45 -24.82 -35.06
C ASN A 254 -5.81 -25.42 -34.70
N TYR A 255 -6.34 -25.14 -33.51
CA TYR A 255 -7.68 -25.58 -33.10
C TYR A 255 -8.78 -24.64 -33.61
N TRP A 256 -8.57 -23.33 -33.50
CA TRP A 256 -9.60 -22.34 -33.83
C TRP A 256 -9.80 -22.14 -35.34
N ILE A 257 -8.71 -22.10 -36.12
CA ILE A 257 -8.73 -22.00 -37.58
C ILE A 257 -7.98 -23.19 -38.20
N PRO A 258 -8.61 -24.38 -38.26
CA PRO A 258 -8.03 -25.56 -38.88
C PRO A 258 -7.61 -25.34 -40.34
N ALA A 259 -6.66 -26.15 -40.80
CA ALA A 259 -5.96 -25.92 -42.06
C ALA A 259 -6.88 -25.82 -43.30
N ASP A 260 -8.00 -26.54 -43.30
CA ASP A 260 -8.99 -26.55 -44.38
C ASP A 260 -9.78 -25.23 -44.51
N ILE A 261 -9.93 -24.47 -43.42
CA ILE A 261 -10.64 -23.18 -43.43
C ILE A 261 -9.72 -21.95 -43.45
N ARG A 262 -8.41 -22.11 -43.23
CA ARG A 262 -7.42 -21.00 -43.20
C ARG A 262 -7.46 -20.11 -44.43
N LYS A 263 -7.59 -20.71 -45.62
CA LYS A 263 -7.60 -19.97 -46.88
C LYS A 263 -8.79 -19.03 -46.99
N ALA A 264 -9.95 -19.44 -46.48
CA ALA A 264 -11.15 -18.61 -46.42
C ALA A 264 -10.99 -17.54 -45.33
N ALA A 265 -10.62 -17.96 -44.10
CA ALA A 265 -10.43 -17.07 -42.97
C ALA A 265 -9.38 -15.97 -43.22
N CYS A 266 -8.31 -16.27 -43.96
CA CYS A 266 -7.26 -15.30 -44.30
C CYS A 266 -7.77 -14.07 -45.08
N LYS A 267 -8.94 -14.19 -45.73
CA LYS A 267 -9.58 -13.09 -46.49
C LYS A 267 -10.80 -12.52 -45.77
N ASP A 268 -11.14 -13.07 -44.63
CA ASP A 268 -12.31 -12.69 -43.86
C ASP A 268 -11.92 -11.61 -42.84
N TRP A 269 -12.61 -10.47 -42.89
CA TRP A 269 -12.40 -9.40 -41.92
C TRP A 269 -12.84 -9.80 -40.52
N VAL A 270 -13.75 -10.77 -40.39
CA VAL A 270 -14.16 -11.35 -39.11
C VAL A 270 -12.99 -12.10 -38.46
N ALA A 271 -12.09 -12.68 -39.25
CA ALA A 271 -10.82 -13.19 -38.74
C ALA A 271 -9.87 -12.02 -38.47
N SER A 272 -9.61 -11.17 -39.44
CA SER A 272 -8.63 -10.08 -39.31
C SER A 272 -9.30 -8.71 -39.43
N PRO A 273 -9.73 -8.07 -38.32
CA PRO A 273 -10.50 -6.82 -38.36
C PRO A 273 -9.78 -5.65 -39.06
N VAL A 274 -8.45 -5.69 -39.21
CA VAL A 274 -7.69 -4.75 -40.05
C VAL A 274 -8.10 -4.77 -41.54
N LEU A 275 -8.80 -5.83 -41.98
CA LEU A 275 -9.31 -6.00 -43.35
C LEU A 275 -10.73 -5.46 -43.55
N ALA A 276 -11.37 -4.94 -42.50
CA ALA A 276 -12.74 -4.42 -42.61
C ALA A 276 -12.82 -3.36 -43.72
N THR A 277 -13.87 -3.43 -44.53
CA THR A 277 -14.03 -2.56 -45.71
C THR A 277 -14.25 -1.08 -45.34
N SER A 278 -14.76 -0.83 -44.14
CA SER A 278 -14.85 0.50 -43.53
C SER A 278 -14.52 0.38 -42.04
N LEU A 279 -13.70 1.31 -41.54
CA LEU A 279 -13.46 1.49 -40.12
C LEU A 279 -14.18 2.73 -39.58
N ASP A 280 -15.04 3.38 -40.36
CA ASP A 280 -15.68 4.62 -39.94
C ASP A 280 -16.80 4.36 -38.93
N ARG A 281 -17.04 5.31 -38.01
CA ARG A 281 -18.15 5.30 -37.05
C ARG A 281 -18.23 4.04 -36.18
N LEU A 282 -17.08 3.51 -35.80
CA LEU A 282 -16.99 2.52 -34.74
C LEU A 282 -17.15 3.21 -33.37
N PRO A 283 -17.53 2.47 -32.31
CA PRO A 283 -17.56 3.03 -30.96
C PRO A 283 -16.21 3.59 -30.52
N PRO A 284 -16.19 4.52 -29.56
CA PRO A 284 -14.97 4.90 -28.86
C PRO A 284 -14.21 3.65 -28.42
N THR A 285 -12.97 3.52 -28.85
CA THR A 285 -12.19 2.28 -28.67
C THR A 285 -10.95 2.58 -27.85
N HIS A 286 -10.74 1.82 -26.77
CA HIS A 286 -9.51 1.87 -25.98
C HIS A 286 -8.72 0.59 -26.20
N ILE A 287 -7.48 0.72 -26.68
CA ILE A 287 -6.59 -0.41 -26.98
C ILE A 287 -5.44 -0.42 -25.98
N ILE A 288 -5.33 -1.50 -25.20
CA ILE A 288 -4.22 -1.72 -24.27
C ILE A 288 -3.27 -2.73 -24.90
N THR A 289 -1.98 -2.37 -25.03
CA THR A 289 -0.94 -3.29 -25.53
C THR A 289 0.11 -3.58 -24.47
N ALA A 290 0.76 -4.75 -24.55
CA ALA A 290 1.91 -5.08 -23.72
C ALA A 290 3.23 -4.93 -24.51
N GLU A 291 4.29 -4.48 -23.85
CA GLU A 291 5.59 -4.22 -24.49
C GLU A 291 6.22 -5.50 -25.08
N PHE A 292 6.09 -6.62 -24.37
CA PHE A 292 6.65 -7.94 -24.70
C PHE A 292 5.55 -8.89 -25.21
N ASP A 293 4.90 -8.50 -26.29
CA ASP A 293 3.78 -9.24 -26.90
C ASP A 293 3.95 -9.29 -28.42
N ILE A 294 3.71 -10.45 -29.01
CA ILE A 294 3.73 -10.66 -30.47
C ILE A 294 2.60 -9.91 -31.19
N CYS A 295 1.48 -9.65 -30.50
CA CYS A 295 0.31 -8.95 -31.05
C CYS A 295 0.44 -7.41 -30.96
N ARG A 296 1.53 -6.89 -30.39
CA ARG A 296 1.68 -5.46 -30.10
C ARG A 296 1.53 -4.58 -31.35
N ASP A 297 2.32 -4.85 -32.39
CA ASP A 297 2.37 -3.96 -33.55
C ASP A 297 1.11 -4.07 -34.43
N GLU A 298 0.46 -5.24 -34.47
CA GLU A 298 -0.82 -5.38 -35.17
C GLU A 298 -1.93 -4.60 -34.45
N ALA A 299 -1.97 -4.62 -33.11
CA ALA A 299 -2.90 -3.83 -32.32
C ALA A 299 -2.67 -2.31 -32.51
N HIS A 300 -1.41 -1.86 -32.52
CA HIS A 300 -1.06 -0.46 -32.85
C HIS A 300 -1.51 -0.09 -34.26
N ARG A 301 -1.27 -0.99 -35.23
CA ARG A 301 -1.70 -0.78 -36.61
C ARG A 301 -3.21 -0.64 -36.73
N TYR A 302 -3.98 -1.45 -36.00
CA TYR A 302 -5.43 -1.32 -35.97
C TYR A 302 -5.86 0.02 -35.37
N GLY A 303 -5.25 0.46 -34.26
CA GLY A 303 -5.47 1.78 -33.67
C GLY A 303 -5.22 2.93 -34.65
N GLU A 304 -4.12 2.88 -35.42
CA GLU A 304 -3.84 3.87 -36.46
C GLU A 304 -4.92 3.93 -37.54
N LEU A 305 -5.46 2.78 -37.94
CA LEU A 305 -6.52 2.69 -38.95
C LEU A 305 -7.82 3.30 -38.39
N LEU A 306 -8.15 3.04 -37.13
CA LEU A 306 -9.30 3.65 -36.45
C LEU A 306 -9.19 5.17 -36.38
N ALA A 307 -8.03 5.68 -35.97
CA ALA A 307 -7.77 7.12 -35.89
C ALA A 307 -7.88 7.80 -37.26
N LYS A 308 -7.33 7.18 -38.31
CA LYS A 308 -7.43 7.70 -39.70
C LYS A 308 -8.86 7.74 -40.23
N SER A 309 -9.72 6.82 -39.79
CA SER A 309 -11.16 6.78 -40.10
C SER A 309 -12.01 7.76 -39.27
N GLY A 310 -11.37 8.59 -38.43
CA GLY A 310 -12.05 9.63 -37.66
C GLY A 310 -12.81 9.10 -36.43
N ASN A 311 -12.52 7.87 -35.98
CA ASN A 311 -13.01 7.41 -34.70
C ASN A 311 -12.28 8.15 -33.59
N ARG A 312 -13.03 8.57 -32.56
CA ARG A 312 -12.46 9.22 -31.40
C ARG A 312 -11.86 8.16 -30.48
N GLU A 313 -10.60 8.32 -30.11
CA GLU A 313 -10.13 7.73 -28.85
C GLU A 313 -10.95 8.36 -27.71
N PRO A 314 -11.35 7.61 -26.67
CA PRO A 314 -12.05 8.19 -25.52
C PRO A 314 -11.23 9.37 -24.99
N ALA A 315 -11.82 10.57 -25.00
CA ALA A 315 -11.20 11.72 -24.33
C ALA A 315 -10.97 11.31 -22.86
N ASP A 316 -9.73 11.47 -22.40
CA ASP A 316 -9.23 11.15 -21.04
C ASP A 316 -8.71 9.73 -20.76
N LEU A 317 -8.36 8.93 -21.77
CA LEU A 317 -7.60 7.68 -21.57
C LEU A 317 -6.30 7.64 -22.39
N ASP A 318 -5.37 8.54 -22.07
CA ASP A 318 -3.98 8.46 -22.53
C ASP A 318 -3.15 7.64 -21.53
N VAL A 319 -3.06 6.32 -21.79
CA VAL A 319 -2.24 5.39 -20.99
C VAL A 319 -0.95 5.00 -21.74
N THR A 320 -0.62 5.66 -22.86
CA THR A 320 0.64 5.43 -23.58
C THR A 320 1.21 6.71 -24.18
N ASN A 321 2.31 7.18 -23.58
CA ASN A 321 3.27 8.17 -24.10
C ASN A 321 2.91 9.68 -24.08
N GLN A 322 2.62 10.25 -22.91
CA GLN A 322 2.78 11.72 -22.70
C GLN A 322 4.20 12.18 -22.36
N HIS A 323 5.23 11.42 -22.76
CA HIS A 323 6.61 11.91 -22.82
C HIS A 323 7.25 11.46 -24.14
N ASN A 324 6.86 12.09 -25.25
CA ASN A 324 7.76 12.45 -26.35
C ASN A 324 7.05 13.42 -27.31
N ASP A 325 7.76 14.49 -27.68
CA ASP A 325 7.44 15.47 -28.74
C ASP A 325 6.49 16.65 -28.43
N ARG A 326 6.99 17.58 -27.61
CA ARG A 326 7.04 19.01 -27.98
C ARG A 326 8.43 19.59 -27.67
N LEU A 327 9.43 19.12 -28.41
CA LEU A 327 10.71 19.81 -28.51
C LEU A 327 10.54 21.03 -29.43
N ASN A 328 10.59 22.20 -28.81
CA ASN A 328 11.02 23.43 -29.45
C ASN A 328 12.52 23.26 -29.84
N PRO A 329 13.01 23.64 -31.02
CA PRO A 329 14.28 23.13 -31.59
C PRO A 329 15.59 23.60 -30.93
N SER A 330 15.57 24.12 -29.70
CA SER A 330 16.74 24.76 -29.07
C SER A 330 17.29 24.10 -27.80
N ASN A 331 16.67 23.04 -27.25
CA ASN A 331 17.19 22.33 -26.07
C ASN A 331 17.13 20.79 -26.28
N ALA A 332 18.21 20.16 -26.74
CA ALA A 332 18.30 18.71 -26.92
C ALA A 332 19.11 18.05 -25.78
N PHE A 333 18.52 17.05 -25.11
CA PHE A 333 19.10 16.31 -23.96
C PHE A 333 19.60 14.89 -24.33
N PHE A 334 19.50 14.48 -25.60
CA PHE A 334 19.89 13.15 -26.10
C PHE A 334 20.60 13.26 -27.46
N ASP A 335 21.52 12.35 -27.77
CA ASP A 335 22.14 12.24 -29.10
C ASP A 335 21.33 11.37 -30.09
N ARG A 336 21.78 11.31 -31.36
CA ARG A 336 21.09 10.58 -32.46
C ARG A 336 21.01 9.06 -32.25
N GLN A 337 21.57 8.54 -31.17
CA GLN A 337 21.53 7.14 -30.80
C GLN A 337 20.75 6.89 -29.50
N GLY A 338 20.20 7.94 -28.86
CA GLY A 338 19.29 7.83 -27.73
C GLY A 338 19.94 7.74 -26.35
N TYR A 339 21.18 8.22 -26.17
CA TYR A 339 21.81 8.34 -24.85
C TYR A 339 21.69 9.76 -24.26
N ILE A 340 21.47 9.86 -22.93
CA ILE A 340 21.47 11.11 -22.16
C ILE A 340 22.90 11.64 -22.01
N LEU A 341 23.13 12.94 -22.29
CA LEU A 341 24.39 13.60 -21.96
C LEU A 341 24.47 13.91 -20.45
N PRO A 342 25.63 13.68 -19.79
CA PRO A 342 25.76 13.93 -18.36
C PRO A 342 25.85 15.43 -18.09
N GLY A 343 24.83 15.99 -17.44
CA GLY A 343 24.76 17.40 -17.05
C GLY A 343 23.82 17.64 -15.88
N GLU A 344 24.42 17.70 -14.68
CA GLU A 344 23.94 18.27 -13.41
C GLU A 344 22.73 17.59 -12.72
N LEU A 345 23.04 16.49 -12.03
CA LEU A 345 22.36 16.12 -10.78
C LEU A 345 22.45 17.31 -9.79
N PRO A 346 21.37 17.68 -9.08
CA PRO A 346 21.49 18.58 -7.95
C PRO A 346 22.33 17.89 -6.86
N ASP A 347 23.26 18.67 -6.30
CA ASP A 347 24.16 18.26 -5.24
C ASP A 347 23.38 17.64 -4.05
N PRO A 348 23.69 16.42 -3.61
CA PRO A 348 23.10 15.82 -2.40
C PRO A 348 23.41 16.60 -1.10
N SER A 349 24.24 17.64 -1.15
CA SER A 349 24.51 18.56 -0.04
C SER A 349 23.53 19.76 0.08
N ALA A 350 22.54 19.88 -0.82
CA ALA A 350 21.57 20.98 -0.78
C ALA A 350 20.63 20.86 0.43
N GLY A 351 21.03 21.53 1.51
CA GLY A 351 20.38 21.52 2.81
C GLY A 351 18.90 21.93 2.79
N PHE A 352 18.19 21.43 3.80
CA PHE A 352 16.95 22.00 4.33
C PHE A 352 17.03 23.54 4.27
N TRP A 353 16.18 24.23 3.51
CA TRP A 353 15.49 25.50 3.84
C TRP A 353 14.77 26.13 2.62
N LEU A 354 13.76 26.96 2.93
CA LEU A 354 13.06 27.89 2.04
C LEU A 354 13.99 29.04 1.59
N ASP A 355 14.11 29.30 0.28
CA ASP A 355 13.72 30.57 -0.36
C ASP A 355 13.99 30.61 -1.89
N GLN A 356 13.21 31.45 -2.59
CA GLN A 356 13.37 32.02 -3.95
C GLN A 356 12.42 31.62 -5.11
N ALA A 357 11.53 30.65 -4.99
CA ALA A 357 10.59 30.30 -6.09
C ALA A 357 9.24 31.06 -6.03
N MET A 358 9.29 32.38 -5.82
CA MET A 358 8.13 33.29 -5.81
C MET A 358 7.94 34.10 -7.10
N ILE A 359 8.64 33.77 -8.19
CA ILE A 359 8.58 34.55 -9.44
C ILE A 359 8.60 33.60 -10.63
N ASP A 360 7.40 33.23 -11.06
CA ASP A 360 6.93 33.19 -12.46
C ASP A 360 5.93 32.05 -12.72
N MET A 361 4.72 32.50 -13.04
CA MET A 361 3.52 31.75 -13.42
C MET A 361 3.70 31.07 -14.79
N ASP A 362 2.99 29.97 -15.07
CA ASP A 362 1.71 30.09 -15.77
C ASP A 362 0.86 28.83 -15.68
N VAL A 363 -0.44 29.05 -15.44
CA VAL A 363 -1.50 28.07 -15.23
C VAL A 363 -2.46 28.18 -16.41
N GLN A 364 -2.73 27.09 -17.11
CA GLN A 364 -3.99 26.89 -17.83
C GLN A 364 -4.39 25.42 -17.64
N ALA A 365 -5.32 25.16 -16.72
CA ALA A 365 -6.76 25.04 -16.99
C ALA A 365 -7.12 23.72 -17.66
N PHE A 366 -8.13 22.95 -17.25
CA PHE A 366 -8.94 22.82 -16.03
C PHE A 366 -9.96 21.73 -16.41
N ASN A 367 -10.41 20.93 -15.44
CA ASN A 367 -11.77 20.36 -15.39
C ASN A 367 -12.08 19.19 -16.36
N HIS A 368 -12.69 18.06 -15.98
CA HIS A 368 -13.58 17.80 -14.84
C HIS A 368 -13.84 16.29 -14.61
N ILE A 369 -13.86 15.93 -13.32
CA ILE A 369 -14.87 15.11 -12.62
C ILE A 369 -14.88 13.59 -12.86
N ASN A 370 -14.18 12.91 -11.95
CA ASN A 370 -14.51 11.56 -11.50
C ASN A 370 -15.82 11.59 -10.69
N THR A 371 -16.74 10.67 -10.99
CA THR A 371 -17.83 10.30 -10.09
C THR A 371 -17.57 8.89 -9.55
N SER A 372 -17.75 8.76 -8.24
CA SER A 372 -17.47 7.56 -7.45
C SER A 372 -18.70 6.63 -7.42
N PRO A 373 -18.55 5.30 -7.26
CA PRO A 373 -19.66 4.36 -7.18
C PRO A 373 -20.35 4.42 -5.82
N ASN A 374 -21.68 4.33 -5.83
CA ASN A 374 -22.50 4.16 -4.64
C ASN A 374 -22.43 2.71 -4.15
N ASP A 375 -21.94 2.53 -2.92
CA ASP A 375 -22.30 1.38 -2.09
C ASP A 375 -23.77 1.57 -1.64
N ALA A 376 -24.63 0.71 -2.14
CA ALA A 376 -25.13 -0.38 -1.32
C ALA A 376 -25.64 -0.14 0.11
N SER A 377 -26.91 -0.46 0.31
CA SER A 377 -27.73 -0.35 1.50
C SER A 377 -27.18 -1.00 2.78
N VAL A 378 -27.13 -0.13 3.79
CA VAL A 378 -26.97 -0.44 5.20
C VAL A 378 -28.27 -1.06 5.72
N HIS A 379 -28.34 -2.39 5.76
CA HIS A 379 -29.26 -3.08 6.68
C HIS A 379 -28.53 -3.43 7.99
N HIS A 380 -28.77 -2.58 8.98
CA HIS A 380 -28.63 -2.78 10.44
C HIS A 380 -27.84 -4.00 10.94
N LEU A 381 -26.51 -3.88 11.01
CA LEU A 381 -25.72 -4.54 12.06
C LEU A 381 -25.52 -3.53 13.20
N GLY A 382 -26.50 -3.46 14.11
CA GLY A 382 -26.30 -2.71 15.34
C GLY A 382 -25.13 -3.32 16.12
N LEU A 383 -23.99 -2.63 16.18
CA LEU A 383 -22.93 -3.00 17.11
C LEU A 383 -23.52 -2.92 18.54
N PRO A 384 -23.50 -4.00 19.33
CA PRO A 384 -24.10 -3.99 20.65
C PRO A 384 -23.48 -2.88 21.50
N SER A 385 -24.33 -2.13 22.21
CA SER A 385 -23.87 -1.24 23.29
C SER A 385 -23.14 -2.10 24.33
N PRO A 386 -22.08 -1.62 25.00
CA PRO A 386 -21.43 -2.37 26.07
C PRO A 386 -22.49 -2.71 27.12
N SER A 387 -22.92 -3.98 27.12
CA SER A 387 -23.85 -4.50 28.08
C SER A 387 -23.05 -5.16 29.18
N ALA A 388 -23.50 -5.03 30.42
CA ALA A 388 -23.01 -5.81 31.56
C ALA A 388 -23.30 -7.34 31.41
N LEU A 389 -23.54 -7.83 30.18
CA LEU A 389 -24.04 -9.14 29.78
C LEU A 389 -23.15 -9.85 28.74
N GLY A 390 -21.93 -9.37 28.47
CA GLY A 390 -20.85 -10.22 27.94
C GLY A 390 -20.80 -10.48 26.43
N SER A 391 -21.24 -9.57 25.56
CA SER A 391 -20.79 -9.58 24.15
C SER A 391 -19.68 -8.54 23.96
N GLU A 392 -18.42 -8.98 24.08
CA GLU A 392 -17.25 -8.11 24.20
C GLU A 392 -16.72 -7.63 22.84
N THR A 393 -17.28 -6.55 22.29
CA THR A 393 -16.59 -5.79 21.23
C THR A 393 -15.56 -4.87 21.87
N THR A 394 -14.28 -5.17 21.67
CA THR A 394 -13.17 -4.34 22.17
C THR A 394 -13.10 -2.99 21.45
N SER A 395 -12.81 -1.91 22.17
CA SER A 395 -12.63 -0.56 21.60
C SER A 395 -11.43 0.17 22.19
N VAL A 396 -10.65 0.86 21.35
CA VAL A 396 -9.42 1.58 21.70
C VAL A 396 -9.50 3.02 21.19
N LEU A 397 -9.07 4.00 21.97
CA LEU A 397 -9.05 5.41 21.58
C LEU A 397 -8.04 5.67 20.46
N CYS A 398 -8.45 6.35 19.38
CA CYS A 398 -7.55 6.92 18.36
C CYS A 398 -6.98 8.24 18.86
N GLY A 399 -5.65 8.37 18.88
CA GLY A 399 -4.97 9.46 19.55
C GLY A 399 -4.47 10.58 18.61
N LEU A 400 -4.39 11.81 19.13
CA LEU A 400 -4.14 13.04 18.35
C LEU A 400 -2.78 13.11 17.64
N THR A 401 -1.79 12.35 18.07
CA THR A 401 -0.44 12.32 17.45
C THR A 401 -0.14 11.01 16.75
N GLY A 402 -0.99 9.98 16.94
CA GLY A 402 -0.74 8.65 16.43
C GLY A 402 -1.00 8.50 14.93
N ASP A 403 -0.95 7.24 14.48
CA ASP A 403 -1.20 6.83 13.10
C ASP A 403 -2.69 6.88 12.69
N MET A 404 -3.59 7.14 13.64
CA MET A 404 -5.02 7.31 13.41
C MET A 404 -5.44 8.72 13.82
N ASP A 405 -5.12 9.72 12.98
CA ASP A 405 -5.35 11.15 13.27
C ASP A 405 -6.85 11.51 13.38
N PRO A 406 -7.37 11.86 14.57
CA PRO A 406 -8.77 12.22 14.74
C PRO A 406 -9.20 13.45 13.91
N TYR A 407 -8.29 14.39 13.59
CA TYR A 407 -8.59 15.56 12.77
C TYR A 407 -8.69 15.24 11.26
N LEU A 408 -8.04 14.17 10.82
CA LEU A 408 -8.27 13.58 9.50
C LEU A 408 -9.54 12.72 9.54
N MET A 409 -9.70 11.91 10.60
CA MET A 409 -10.80 10.94 10.72
C MET A 409 -12.17 11.59 10.91
N GLN A 410 -12.28 12.77 11.49
CA GLN A 410 -13.54 13.53 11.53
C GLN A 410 -14.07 13.86 10.12
N ARG A 411 -13.22 13.80 9.10
CA ARG A 411 -13.61 13.96 7.69
C ARG A 411 -14.08 12.64 7.08
N TYR A 412 -14.15 11.55 7.85
CA TYR A 412 -14.64 10.27 7.33
C TYR A 412 -16.17 10.32 7.15
N LYS A 413 -16.68 9.65 6.12
CA LYS A 413 -18.12 9.51 5.87
C LYS A 413 -18.73 8.45 6.80
N PHE A 414 -19.10 8.85 8.02
CA PHE A 414 -19.75 7.96 9.00
C PHE A 414 -21.20 7.63 8.65
N GLY A 415 -21.62 6.39 8.95
CA GLY A 415 -23.01 5.95 8.83
C GLY A 415 -23.93 6.53 9.93
N PRO A 416 -25.24 6.23 9.89
CA PRO A 416 -26.24 6.77 10.83
C PRO A 416 -26.03 6.37 12.30
N ASP A 417 -25.26 5.32 12.56
CA ASP A 417 -24.86 4.86 13.89
C ASP A 417 -23.51 5.44 14.36
N ASN A 418 -22.97 6.41 13.62
CA ASN A 418 -21.64 7.00 13.78
C ASN A 418 -20.48 6.01 13.63
N ASN A 419 -20.68 4.88 12.95
CA ASN A 419 -19.62 3.94 12.63
C ASN A 419 -19.16 4.07 11.18
N PHE A 420 -17.87 3.87 10.97
CA PHE A 420 -17.24 3.69 9.67
C PHE A 420 -16.56 2.33 9.66
N VAL A 421 -17.13 1.39 8.91
CA VAL A 421 -16.65 0.01 8.86
C VAL A 421 -15.61 -0.15 7.74
N PHE A 422 -14.51 -0.81 8.08
CA PHE A 422 -13.43 -1.20 7.19
C PHE A 422 -13.07 -2.67 7.40
N LYS A 423 -13.70 -3.56 6.62
CA LYS A 423 -13.60 -5.02 6.77
C LYS A 423 -13.93 -5.48 8.21
N ARG A 424 -12.92 -5.89 9.00
CA ARG A 424 -13.04 -6.40 10.38
C ARG A 424 -12.79 -5.34 11.45
N LEU A 425 -12.42 -4.14 11.05
CA LEU A 425 -12.22 -2.99 11.92
C LEU A 425 -13.34 -1.99 11.68
N ALA A 426 -13.77 -1.31 12.72
CA ALA A 426 -14.66 -0.16 12.59
C ALA A 426 -14.08 1.02 13.34
N VAL A 427 -14.32 2.23 12.84
CA VAL A 427 -14.05 3.46 13.56
C VAL A 427 -15.39 4.02 14.00
N ARG A 428 -15.53 4.31 15.28
CA ARG A 428 -16.71 4.95 15.85
C ARG A 428 -16.40 6.40 16.20
N SER A 429 -17.20 7.31 15.65
CA SER A 429 -17.16 8.72 16.00
C SER A 429 -17.99 8.99 17.26
N MET A 430 -17.34 9.52 18.29
CA MET A 430 -17.99 9.90 19.56
C MET A 430 -18.32 11.40 19.57
N THR A 431 -17.44 12.22 19.03
CA THR A 431 -17.64 13.68 18.87
C THR A 431 -16.99 14.15 17.56
N GLN A 432 -17.67 15.05 16.85
CA GLN A 432 -17.17 15.73 15.64
C GLN A 432 -16.92 17.23 15.85
N HIS A 433 -16.89 17.67 17.11
CA HIS A 433 -16.63 19.07 17.47
C HIS A 433 -15.13 19.40 17.32
N ILE A 434 -14.75 20.61 17.75
CA ILE A 434 -13.38 21.15 17.76
C ILE A 434 -12.34 20.13 18.29
N HIS A 435 -12.78 19.23 19.17
CA HIS A 435 -12.01 18.10 19.70
C HIS A 435 -12.65 16.79 19.26
N PRO A 436 -12.25 16.25 18.09
CA PRO A 436 -12.80 15.01 17.59
C PRO A 436 -12.34 13.83 18.45
N VAL A 437 -13.27 12.99 18.86
CA VAL A 437 -13.01 11.76 19.62
C VAL A 437 -13.46 10.57 18.78
N GLN A 438 -12.51 9.69 18.47
CA GLN A 438 -12.67 8.54 17.59
C GLN A 438 -12.20 7.28 18.31
N MET A 439 -12.97 6.19 18.21
CA MET A 439 -12.65 4.90 18.81
C MET A 439 -12.47 3.85 17.71
N LEU A 440 -11.34 3.14 17.70
CA LEU A 440 -11.15 1.94 16.91
C LEU A 440 -11.87 0.77 17.60
N VAL A 441 -12.83 0.16 16.93
CA VAL A 441 -13.60 -1.00 17.38
C VAL A 441 -13.13 -2.22 16.59
N SER A 442 -12.76 -3.28 17.30
CA SER A 442 -12.36 -4.55 16.70
C SER A 442 -13.23 -5.68 17.21
N ASN A 443 -13.81 -6.43 16.27
CA ASN A 443 -14.48 -7.70 16.54
C ASN A 443 -13.41 -8.79 16.51
N ILE A 444 -12.66 -8.93 17.60
CA ILE A 444 -11.73 -10.06 17.74
C ILE A 444 -12.56 -11.24 18.25
N VAL A 445 -12.89 -12.16 17.36
CA VAL A 445 -13.18 -13.54 17.75
C VAL A 445 -11.90 -14.32 17.51
N ASP A 446 -11.01 -14.34 18.50
CA ASP A 446 -9.99 -15.38 18.56
C ASP A 446 -10.55 -16.51 19.41
N MET A 447 -11.07 -17.54 18.73
CA MET A 447 -11.16 -18.89 19.28
C MET A 447 -9.78 -19.51 19.05
N GLY A 448 -8.90 -19.33 20.03
CA GLY A 448 -7.57 -19.93 20.10
C GLY A 448 -7.39 -20.48 21.51
N ASP A 449 -7.54 -21.79 21.59
CA ASP A 449 -7.62 -22.63 22.78
C ASP A 449 -6.33 -22.70 23.63
N GLU A 450 -6.57 -23.06 24.90
CA GLU A 450 -5.65 -23.68 25.87
C GLU A 450 -4.53 -22.82 26.47
N ILE A 451 -4.87 -22.09 27.55
CA ILE A 451 -3.95 -21.84 28.66
C ILE A 451 -3.59 -23.23 29.24
N SER A 452 -2.60 -23.88 28.66
CA SER A 452 -2.04 -25.10 29.24
C SER A 452 -1.25 -24.70 30.48
N GLN A 453 -1.84 -24.95 31.65
CA GLN A 453 -1.12 -24.94 32.92
C GLN A 453 -0.13 -26.09 32.93
N ASN A 454 1.05 -25.89 32.33
CA ASN A 454 2.18 -26.79 32.48
C ASN A 454 3.21 -26.19 33.43
N SER A 455 3.40 -26.90 34.54
CA SER A 455 4.33 -26.63 35.65
C SER A 455 5.81 -26.81 35.24
N HIS A 456 6.26 -26.13 34.19
CA HIS A 456 7.67 -26.08 33.80
C HIS A 456 8.26 -24.70 34.10
N SER A 457 9.45 -24.67 34.71
CA SER A 457 10.21 -23.44 34.95
C SER A 457 10.46 -22.70 33.63
N PHE A 458 10.26 -21.38 33.60
CA PHE A 458 10.48 -20.52 32.41
C PHE A 458 11.84 -20.77 31.74
N ARG A 459 12.87 -21.03 32.55
CA ARG A 459 14.21 -21.37 32.05
C ARG A 459 14.23 -22.66 31.22
N GLN A 460 13.52 -23.70 31.65
CA GLN A 460 13.42 -24.94 30.88
C GLN A 460 12.65 -24.75 29.58
N GLN A 461 11.68 -23.83 29.54
CA GLN A 461 10.94 -23.50 28.33
C GLN A 461 11.83 -22.72 27.36
N LEU A 462 12.58 -21.73 27.86
CA LEU A 462 13.56 -20.97 27.09
C LEU A 462 14.65 -21.87 26.49
N GLU A 463 15.27 -22.74 27.29
CA GLU A 463 16.34 -23.64 26.87
C GLU A 463 15.88 -24.70 25.85
N LYS A 464 14.56 -24.99 25.80
CA LYS A 464 13.96 -25.81 24.75
C LYS A 464 13.75 -25.03 23.45
N LEU A 465 13.49 -23.72 23.53
CA LEU A 465 13.27 -22.85 22.38
C LEU A 465 14.58 -22.37 21.76
N VAL A 466 15.59 -22.12 22.59
CA VAL A 466 16.87 -21.54 22.18
C VAL A 466 18.00 -22.34 22.82
N SER A 467 18.84 -22.96 21.98
CA SER A 467 20.02 -23.66 22.48
C SER A 467 21.06 -22.67 23.03
N PRO A 468 21.92 -23.07 23.97
CA PRO A 468 22.95 -22.19 24.53
C PRO A 468 23.84 -21.54 23.47
N ASP A 469 24.23 -22.29 22.43
CA ASP A 469 25.07 -21.79 21.33
C ASP A 469 24.37 -20.70 20.51
N VAL A 470 23.09 -20.89 20.20
CA VAL A 470 22.26 -19.88 19.52
C VAL A 470 22.10 -18.64 20.41
N GLY A 471 21.86 -18.84 21.71
CA GLY A 471 21.70 -17.76 22.68
C GLY A 471 22.93 -16.86 22.79
N VAL A 472 24.14 -17.41 22.83
CA VAL A 472 25.39 -16.63 22.88
C VAL A 472 25.56 -15.78 21.61
N ARG A 473 25.25 -16.33 20.44
CA ARG A 473 25.34 -15.59 19.16
C ARG A 473 24.33 -14.45 19.07
N LEU A 474 23.09 -14.70 19.51
CA LEU A 474 22.07 -13.65 19.61
C LEU A 474 22.49 -12.55 20.59
N ILE A 475 23.14 -12.87 21.72
CA ILE A 475 23.69 -11.85 22.61
C ILE A 475 24.77 -11.01 21.91
N SER A 476 25.65 -11.64 21.14
CA SER A 476 26.66 -10.91 20.36
C SER A 476 26.02 -9.91 19.39
N LEU A 477 25.02 -10.36 18.63
CA LEU A 477 24.27 -9.50 17.70
C LEU A 477 23.49 -8.40 18.42
N PHE A 478 23.01 -8.63 19.65
CA PHE A 478 22.34 -7.59 20.45
C PHE A 478 23.29 -6.42 20.73
N PHE A 479 24.51 -6.70 21.16
CA PHE A 479 25.50 -5.66 21.44
C PHE A 479 25.97 -4.91 20.19
N GLN A 480 25.88 -5.56 19.03
CA GLN A 480 26.23 -4.96 17.75
C GLN A 480 25.11 -4.06 17.20
N PHE A 481 23.85 -4.52 17.18
CA PHE A 481 22.75 -3.84 16.48
C PHE A 481 21.79 -3.07 17.40
N VAL A 482 21.55 -3.53 18.63
CA VAL A 482 20.47 -2.99 19.48
C VAL A 482 21.02 -2.13 20.62
N TYR A 483 22.10 -2.58 21.27
CA TYR A 483 22.73 -1.89 22.39
C TYR A 483 23.10 -0.42 22.11
N PRO A 484 23.63 -0.04 20.92
CA PRO A 484 23.95 1.36 20.63
C PRO A 484 22.75 2.31 20.73
N HIS A 485 21.54 1.80 20.54
CA HIS A 485 20.29 2.57 20.63
C HIS A 485 19.65 2.50 22.01
N ILE A 486 19.76 1.35 22.70
CA ILE A 486 19.14 1.06 23.99
C ILE A 486 20.18 0.39 24.92
N PRO A 487 21.12 1.17 25.51
CA PRO A 487 22.23 0.65 26.30
C PRO A 487 21.80 0.34 27.75
N ILE A 488 20.88 -0.61 27.91
CA ILE A 488 20.25 -0.95 29.19
C ILE A 488 20.92 -2.13 29.91
N LEU A 489 21.94 -2.76 29.32
CA LEU A 489 22.67 -3.91 29.86
C LEU A 489 24.09 -3.51 30.28
N PRO A 490 24.73 -4.25 31.19
CA PRO A 490 26.18 -4.15 31.41
C PRO A 490 26.96 -4.63 30.16
N PRO A 491 28.29 -4.42 30.10
CA PRO A 491 29.11 -4.84 28.97
C PRO A 491 28.94 -6.33 28.59
N ALA A 492 29.10 -6.65 27.29
CA ALA A 492 28.76 -7.96 26.72
C ALA A 492 29.33 -9.18 27.47
N HIS A 493 30.59 -9.09 27.92
CA HIS A 493 31.27 -10.17 28.64
C HIS A 493 30.64 -10.48 30.02
N SER A 494 29.74 -9.63 30.52
CA SER A 494 29.05 -9.81 31.80
C SER A 494 27.69 -10.52 31.67
N VAL A 495 27.21 -10.77 30.44
CA VAL A 495 25.92 -11.44 30.20
C VAL A 495 26.14 -12.93 29.95
N GLU A 496 26.00 -13.75 30.99
CA GLU A 496 26.09 -15.20 30.91
C GLU A 496 24.69 -15.83 30.79
N PRO A 497 24.31 -16.49 29.67
CA PRO A 497 22.97 -17.07 29.47
C PRO A 497 22.50 -17.99 30.62
N GLU A 498 23.42 -18.75 31.20
CA GLU A 498 23.14 -19.67 32.29
C GLU A 498 22.73 -18.97 33.59
N ARG A 499 23.14 -17.71 33.78
CA ARG A 499 22.92 -16.94 35.02
C ARG A 499 21.93 -15.79 34.87
N SER A 500 21.67 -15.33 33.66
CA SER A 500 20.73 -14.23 33.40
C SER A 500 19.27 -14.63 33.66
N ASN A 501 18.41 -13.64 33.92
CA ASN A 501 16.97 -13.90 34.06
C ASN A 501 16.40 -14.44 32.72
N PRO A 502 15.60 -15.53 32.73
CA PRO A 502 15.01 -16.08 31.51
C PRO A 502 14.07 -15.12 30.77
N SER A 503 13.31 -14.26 31.47
CA SER A 503 12.42 -13.27 30.83
C SER A 503 13.22 -12.26 30.02
N LEU A 504 14.33 -11.78 30.60
CA LEU A 504 15.28 -10.89 29.96
C LEU A 504 15.93 -11.52 28.73
N LEU A 505 16.39 -12.77 28.83
CA LEU A 505 16.97 -13.49 27.70
C LEU A 505 15.96 -13.71 26.58
N ALA A 506 14.71 -14.07 26.90
CA ALA A 506 13.66 -14.26 25.91
C ALA A 506 13.39 -12.95 25.12
N ALA A 507 13.29 -11.81 25.81
CA ALA A 507 13.10 -10.52 25.16
C ALA A 507 14.34 -10.04 24.39
N LEU A 508 15.54 -10.35 24.88
CA LEU A 508 16.81 -10.07 24.19
C LEU A 508 16.89 -10.87 22.89
N TYR A 509 16.61 -12.17 22.93
CA TYR A 509 16.57 -13.00 21.74
C TYR A 509 15.53 -12.47 20.76
N LEU A 510 14.31 -12.20 21.21
CA LEU A 510 13.22 -11.66 20.39
C LEU A 510 13.63 -10.40 19.61
N VAL A 511 14.19 -9.39 20.28
CA VAL A 511 14.55 -8.12 19.61
C VAL A 511 15.71 -8.30 18.63
N THR A 512 16.55 -9.32 18.84
CA THR A 512 17.74 -9.57 18.04
C THR A 512 17.53 -10.56 16.89
N LEU A 513 16.49 -11.39 16.94
CA LEU A 513 16.15 -12.36 15.89
C LEU A 513 16.22 -11.80 14.45
N PRO A 514 15.77 -10.56 14.16
CA PRO A 514 15.86 -9.99 12.81
C PRO A 514 17.29 -9.87 12.26
N PHE A 515 18.31 -9.85 13.12
CA PHE A 515 19.72 -9.73 12.73
C PHE A 515 20.42 -11.08 12.60
N ALA A 516 19.72 -12.21 12.74
CA ALA A 516 20.30 -13.54 12.63
C ALA A 516 21.07 -13.77 11.32
N GLY A 517 20.70 -13.07 10.24
CA GLY A 517 21.39 -13.14 8.94
C GLY A 517 22.82 -12.61 8.95
N PHE A 518 23.24 -11.87 9.98
CA PHE A 518 24.58 -11.32 10.13
C PHE A 518 25.56 -12.21 10.89
N ASP A 519 25.13 -13.40 11.33
CA ASP A 519 26.00 -14.42 11.90
C ASP A 519 26.09 -15.63 10.95
N ASP A 520 27.30 -16.11 10.67
CA ASP A 520 27.56 -17.20 9.72
C ASP A 520 26.81 -18.50 10.07
N TYR A 521 26.58 -18.77 11.36
CA TYR A 521 25.87 -19.96 11.80
C TYR A 521 24.36 -19.72 11.80
N LEU A 522 23.89 -18.61 12.39
CA LEU A 522 22.46 -18.30 12.49
C LEU A 522 21.83 -18.04 11.12
N SER A 523 22.57 -17.47 10.16
CA SER A 523 22.09 -17.26 8.78
C SER A 523 21.70 -18.57 8.09
N VAL A 524 22.39 -19.67 8.39
CA VAL A 524 22.01 -21.01 7.94
C VAL A 524 20.79 -21.52 8.71
N GLN A 525 20.73 -21.27 10.03
CA GLN A 525 19.61 -21.70 10.87
C GLN A 525 18.28 -21.03 10.53
N ILE A 526 18.27 -19.87 9.88
CA ILE A 526 17.04 -19.21 9.37
C ILE A 526 16.17 -20.18 8.54
N ALA A 527 16.78 -21.10 7.79
CA ALA A 527 16.07 -22.04 6.92
C ALA A 527 15.61 -23.33 7.62
N TYR A 528 16.03 -23.58 8.87
CA TYR A 528 15.81 -24.85 9.56
C TYR A 528 15.19 -24.67 10.94
N ASP A 529 15.95 -24.13 11.90
CA ASP A 529 15.66 -24.21 13.33
C ASP A 529 15.83 -22.85 14.07
N LEU A 530 15.55 -21.72 13.41
CA LEU A 530 15.56 -20.41 14.08
C LEU A 530 14.44 -20.33 15.15
N PRO A 531 14.68 -19.71 16.32
CA PRO A 531 13.66 -19.60 17.36
C PRO A 531 12.37 -18.93 16.89
N ASP A 532 11.25 -19.35 17.48
CA ASP A 532 9.91 -18.82 17.19
C ASP A 532 9.67 -17.51 17.95
N ALA A 533 9.52 -16.40 17.21
CA ALA A 533 9.36 -15.06 17.79
C ALA A 533 8.07 -14.92 18.63
N GLU A 534 6.96 -15.55 18.22
CA GLU A 534 5.70 -15.48 18.96
C GLU A 534 5.84 -16.17 20.32
N LYS A 535 6.47 -17.36 20.34
CA LYS A 535 6.75 -18.08 21.59
C LYS A 535 7.73 -17.34 22.51
N LEU A 536 8.74 -16.66 21.95
CA LEU A 536 9.66 -15.84 22.73
C LEU A 536 8.94 -14.64 23.38
N TRP A 537 8.01 -14.02 22.66
CA TRP A 537 7.17 -12.96 23.22
C TRP A 537 6.24 -13.48 24.32
N ASP A 538 5.52 -14.56 24.08
CA ASP A 538 4.60 -15.14 25.05
C ASP A 538 5.36 -15.50 26.33
N LEU A 539 6.51 -16.16 26.19
CA LEU A 539 7.36 -16.51 27.32
C LEU A 539 7.83 -15.28 28.11
N ALA A 540 8.34 -14.25 27.42
CA ALA A 540 8.82 -13.04 28.07
C ALA A 540 7.68 -12.24 28.74
N SER A 541 6.53 -12.11 28.06
CA SER A 541 5.38 -11.37 28.56
C SER A 541 4.72 -12.08 29.74
N ASP A 542 4.52 -13.40 29.68
CA ASP A 542 3.99 -14.20 30.79
C ASP A 542 4.91 -14.15 32.02
N ALA A 543 6.23 -14.25 31.79
CA ALA A 543 7.22 -14.16 32.86
C ALA A 543 7.18 -12.78 33.54
N VAL A 544 7.11 -11.69 32.77
CA VAL A 544 6.98 -10.33 33.33
C VAL A 544 5.74 -10.22 34.22
N HIS A 545 4.57 -10.70 33.77
CA HIS A 545 3.36 -10.66 34.58
C HIS A 545 3.51 -11.38 35.92
N GLN A 546 4.21 -12.53 35.93
CA GLN A 546 4.51 -13.26 37.16
C GLN A 546 5.54 -12.54 38.03
N GLU A 547 6.51 -11.83 37.45
CA GLU A 547 7.56 -11.12 38.16
C GLU A 547 7.11 -9.80 38.79
N LEU A 548 5.99 -9.20 38.36
CA LEU A 548 5.56 -7.85 38.80
C LEU A 548 5.47 -7.68 40.33
N HIS A 549 5.13 -8.73 41.08
CA HIS A 549 5.05 -8.68 42.54
C HIS A 549 6.42 -8.54 43.24
N LYS A 550 7.51 -8.79 42.52
CA LYS A 550 8.91 -8.68 42.95
C LYS A 550 9.78 -8.15 41.80
N ALA A 551 9.31 -7.11 41.13
CA ALA A 551 10.00 -6.56 39.97
C ALA A 551 11.43 -6.12 40.33
N ASP A 552 12.38 -6.46 39.48
CA ASP A 552 13.78 -6.06 39.57
C ASP A 552 14.24 -5.36 38.28
N PHE A 553 15.54 -5.08 38.16
CA PHE A 553 16.07 -4.47 36.93
C PHE A 553 15.90 -5.37 35.70
N SER A 554 15.94 -6.70 35.85
CA SER A 554 15.71 -7.62 34.73
C SER A 554 14.25 -7.57 34.27
N THR A 555 13.29 -7.47 35.19
CA THR A 555 11.88 -7.24 34.83
C THR A 555 11.71 -5.95 34.04
N LEU A 556 12.37 -4.85 34.47
CA LEU A 556 12.32 -3.58 33.75
C LEU A 556 13.01 -3.64 32.37
N GLN A 557 14.20 -4.23 32.29
CA GLN A 557 14.91 -4.41 31.03
C GLN A 557 14.07 -5.22 30.04
N THR A 558 13.41 -6.28 30.52
CA THR A 558 12.49 -7.09 29.72
C THR A 558 11.33 -6.25 29.19
N LEU A 559 10.70 -5.43 30.03
CA LEU A 559 9.64 -4.50 29.62
C LEU A 559 10.11 -3.53 28.54
N ILE A 560 11.29 -2.93 28.69
CA ILE A 560 11.88 -2.02 27.70
C ILE A 560 12.08 -2.76 26.36
N LEU A 561 12.67 -3.96 26.39
CA LEU A 561 12.93 -4.77 25.19
C LEU A 561 11.64 -5.20 24.48
N LEU A 562 10.62 -5.63 25.23
CA LEU A 562 9.29 -5.94 24.67
C LEU A 562 8.65 -4.71 24.03
N LEU A 563 8.84 -3.52 24.57
CA LEU A 563 8.29 -2.29 24.00
C LEU A 563 8.99 -1.90 22.70
N VAL A 564 10.33 -2.00 22.62
CA VAL A 564 11.08 -1.67 21.40
C VAL A 564 11.05 -2.76 20.33
N ALA A 565 10.74 -4.01 20.70
CA ALA A 565 10.65 -5.12 19.76
C ALA A 565 9.57 -4.91 18.69
N SER A 566 9.92 -5.30 17.46
CA SER A 566 9.00 -5.34 16.32
C SER A 566 7.76 -6.20 16.65
N PRO A 567 6.59 -5.87 16.08
CA PRO A 567 5.38 -6.65 16.32
C PRO A 567 5.47 -8.00 15.61
N HIS A 568 5.11 -9.09 16.30
CA HIS A 568 5.09 -10.47 15.75
C HIS A 568 4.14 -10.60 14.56
N LYS A 569 3.12 -9.74 14.53
CA LYS A 569 2.20 -9.56 13.40
C LYS A 569 2.46 -8.18 12.77
N PRO A 570 3.35 -8.07 11.75
CA PRO A 570 3.83 -6.79 11.22
C PRO A 570 2.73 -5.83 10.73
N LEU A 571 1.58 -6.36 10.30
CA LEU A 571 0.46 -5.59 9.76
C LEU A 571 -0.64 -5.29 10.79
N MET A 572 -0.52 -5.81 12.01
CA MET A 572 -1.50 -5.65 13.08
C MET A 572 -0.80 -5.29 14.39
N PRO A 573 -0.35 -4.03 14.55
CA PRO A 573 0.28 -3.60 15.79
C PRO A 573 -0.71 -3.64 16.96
N ASP A 574 -0.27 -4.19 18.09
CA ASP A 574 -1.08 -4.29 19.29
C ASP A 574 -1.02 -3.00 20.13
N TYR A 575 -1.92 -2.08 19.81
CA TYR A 575 -2.01 -0.77 20.47
C TYR A 575 -2.28 -0.86 21.97
N ALA A 576 -3.16 -1.78 22.38
CA ALA A 576 -3.63 -1.87 23.75
C ALA A 576 -2.56 -2.49 24.64
N THR A 577 -2.00 -3.63 24.23
CA THR A 577 -0.95 -4.32 24.99
C THR A 577 0.29 -3.45 25.10
N LYS A 578 0.77 -2.83 24.00
CA LYS A 578 1.95 -1.95 24.05
C LYS A 578 1.75 -0.78 25.02
N TRP A 579 0.58 -0.13 25.02
CA TRP A 579 0.33 0.98 25.97
C TRP A 579 0.23 0.50 27.43
N SER A 580 -0.41 -0.64 27.68
CA SER A 580 -0.47 -1.25 29.01
C SER A 580 0.92 -1.61 29.54
N LEU A 581 1.79 -2.13 28.67
CA LEU A 581 3.21 -2.39 28.99
C LEU A 581 3.98 -1.10 29.29
N VAL A 582 3.70 0.03 28.61
CA VAL A 582 4.29 1.33 28.97
C VAL A 582 3.88 1.74 30.39
N GLY A 583 2.59 1.62 30.74
CA GLY A 583 2.12 1.91 32.11
C GLY A 583 2.79 1.01 33.16
N THR A 584 2.96 -0.27 32.85
CA THR A 584 3.66 -1.23 33.70
C THR A 584 5.15 -0.87 33.83
N MET A 585 5.82 -0.52 32.74
CA MET A 585 7.22 -0.06 32.73
C MET A 585 7.40 1.17 33.61
N VAL A 586 6.53 2.18 33.50
CA VAL A 586 6.63 3.41 34.31
C VAL A 586 6.44 3.11 35.80
N THR A 587 5.43 2.29 36.15
CA THR A 587 5.16 1.93 37.56
C THR A 587 6.27 1.07 38.17
N VAL A 588 6.83 0.12 37.41
CA VAL A 588 8.03 -0.65 37.82
C VAL A 588 9.22 0.28 38.00
N SER A 589 9.43 1.24 37.09
CA SER A 589 10.53 2.20 37.18
C SER A 589 10.44 3.08 38.44
N GLN A 590 9.23 3.51 38.79
CA GLN A 590 8.98 4.25 40.03
C GLN A 590 9.23 3.38 41.27
N THR A 591 8.78 2.12 41.25
CA THR A 591 9.02 1.14 42.32
C THR A 591 10.51 0.90 42.55
N LEU A 592 11.30 0.87 41.47
CA LEU A 592 12.76 0.72 41.51
C LEU A 592 13.52 2.02 41.83
N GLY A 593 12.80 3.14 41.97
CA GLY A 593 13.37 4.44 42.33
C GLY A 593 14.07 5.19 41.19
N LEU A 594 13.81 4.84 39.92
CA LEU A 594 14.50 5.42 38.76
C LEU A 594 14.09 6.86 38.39
N HIS A 595 13.12 7.41 39.11
CA HIS A 595 12.65 8.79 38.96
C HIS A 595 13.43 9.78 39.84
N PHE A 596 14.23 9.27 40.79
CA PHE A 596 15.13 10.08 41.60
C PHE A 596 16.51 10.15 40.94
N ASP A 597 17.20 11.29 41.08
CA ASP A 597 18.60 11.41 40.66
C ASP A 597 19.53 10.58 41.57
N PRO A 598 20.19 9.53 41.05
CA PRO A 598 21.08 8.68 41.84
C PRO A 598 22.50 9.24 41.99
N THR A 599 22.83 10.40 41.39
CA THR A 599 24.20 10.93 41.29
C THR A 599 24.94 11.04 42.63
N HIS A 600 24.20 11.28 43.71
CA HIS A 600 24.76 11.44 45.06
C HIS A 600 24.39 10.32 46.03
N TRP A 601 23.91 9.17 45.52
CA TRP A 601 23.55 8.03 46.36
C TRP A 601 24.78 7.26 46.85
N ASN A 602 24.67 6.66 48.03
CA ASN A 602 25.74 5.87 48.63
C ASN A 602 25.69 4.40 48.13
N ILE A 603 25.91 4.21 46.82
CA ILE A 603 25.91 2.91 46.12
C ILE A 603 27.09 2.86 45.12
N LEU A 604 27.30 1.71 44.47
CA LEU A 604 28.37 1.54 43.49
C LEU A 604 28.16 2.47 42.28
N SER A 605 29.25 3.03 41.73
CA SER A 605 29.19 3.91 40.55
C SER A 605 28.57 3.20 39.33
N THR A 606 28.88 1.93 39.13
CA THR A 606 28.29 1.09 38.07
C THR A 606 26.78 0.92 38.23
N GLU A 607 26.27 0.91 39.47
CA GLU A 607 24.83 0.88 39.74
C GLU A 607 24.18 2.25 39.47
N ILE A 608 24.86 3.35 39.81
CA ILE A 608 24.41 4.72 39.46
C ILE A 608 24.30 4.87 37.94
N GLU A 609 25.32 4.42 37.20
CA GLU A 609 25.34 4.45 35.73
C GLU A 609 24.17 3.64 35.15
N LEU A 610 23.95 2.40 35.60
CA LEU A 610 22.85 1.57 35.14
C LEU A 610 21.49 2.21 35.42
N ARG A 611 21.28 2.77 36.62
CA ARG A 611 20.03 3.44 37.00
C ARG A 611 19.75 4.65 36.11
N LYS A 612 20.77 5.47 35.82
CA LYS A 612 20.66 6.59 34.88
C LYS A 612 20.26 6.11 33.48
N ARG A 613 20.97 5.10 32.94
CA ARG A 613 20.68 4.53 31.60
C ARG A 613 19.27 3.96 31.51
N LEU A 614 18.83 3.20 32.50
CA LEU A 614 17.46 2.68 32.58
C LEU A 614 16.44 3.81 32.64
N SER A 615 16.71 4.85 33.44
CA SER A 615 15.83 6.02 33.55
C SER A 615 15.69 6.76 32.21
N TRP A 616 16.80 6.98 31.49
CA TRP A 616 16.77 7.59 30.16
C TRP A 616 16.06 6.73 29.12
N ALA A 617 16.29 5.43 29.11
CA ALA A 617 15.64 4.49 28.21
C ALA A 617 14.12 4.45 28.45
N VAL A 618 13.69 4.42 29.73
CA VAL A 618 12.28 4.49 30.12
C VAL A 618 11.63 5.76 29.59
N ARG A 619 12.28 6.91 29.77
CA ARG A 619 11.82 8.20 29.26
C ARG A 619 11.70 8.20 27.73
N MET A 620 12.71 7.69 27.02
CA MET A 620 12.68 7.57 25.56
C MET A 620 11.54 6.69 25.09
N VAL A 621 11.46 5.45 25.59
CA VAL A 621 10.43 4.50 25.20
C VAL A 621 9.04 5.05 25.47
N GLU A 622 8.80 5.64 26.65
CA GLU A 622 7.52 6.22 27.03
C GLU A 622 7.10 7.34 26.09
N VAL A 623 7.96 8.35 25.86
CA VAL A 623 7.64 9.52 25.04
C VAL A 623 7.37 9.13 23.58
N TRP A 624 8.20 8.26 23.00
CA TRP A 624 8.00 7.80 21.62
C TRP A 624 6.71 6.98 21.48
N HIS A 625 6.39 6.10 22.43
CA HIS A 625 5.12 5.37 22.43
C HIS A 625 3.93 6.30 22.63
N ALA A 626 4.02 7.28 23.52
CA ALA A 626 2.99 8.29 23.72
C ALA A 626 2.72 9.05 22.42
N ALA A 627 3.77 9.44 21.69
CA ALA A 627 3.64 10.08 20.39
C ALA A 627 2.93 9.20 19.37
N VAL A 628 3.44 7.99 19.11
CA VAL A 628 2.94 7.16 18.00
C VAL A 628 1.61 6.45 18.28
N LEU A 629 1.27 6.21 19.54
CA LEU A 629 -0.04 5.68 19.95
C LEU A 629 -1.05 6.80 20.26
N GLY A 630 -0.61 8.06 20.23
CA GLY A 630 -1.43 9.23 20.52
C GLY A 630 -2.00 9.26 21.93
N ARG A 631 -1.11 9.08 22.91
CA ARG A 631 -1.41 9.08 24.34
C ARG A 631 -0.75 10.27 25.01
N SER A 632 -1.21 10.60 26.22
CA SER A 632 -0.53 11.60 27.04
C SER A 632 0.71 10.98 27.67
N CYS A 633 1.78 11.76 27.80
CA CYS A 633 2.97 11.30 28.49
C CYS A 633 2.63 10.96 29.94
N LEU A 634 3.15 9.83 30.43
CA LEU A 634 2.98 9.36 31.81
C LEU A 634 4.07 9.91 32.75
N ILE A 635 5.20 10.33 32.19
CA ILE A 635 6.32 10.89 32.95
C ILE A 635 6.31 12.41 32.83
N HIS A 636 6.31 13.12 33.95
CA HIS A 636 6.37 14.58 34.02
C HIS A 636 7.66 15.06 34.66
N ASP A 637 8.18 16.21 34.23
CA ASP A 637 9.46 16.76 34.69
C ASP A 637 9.46 17.06 36.19
N ASP A 638 8.29 17.44 36.74
CA ASP A 638 8.12 17.73 38.16
C ASP A 638 8.36 16.48 39.04
N ASP A 639 8.18 15.28 38.48
CA ASP A 639 8.23 13.99 39.18
C ASP A 639 9.38 13.09 38.70
N TRP A 640 10.28 13.60 37.84
CA TRP A 640 11.38 12.83 37.26
C TRP A 640 12.69 13.64 37.25
N LEU A 641 13.52 13.41 38.26
CA LEU A 641 14.66 14.28 38.60
C LEU A 641 15.98 13.88 37.96
N VAL A 642 16.03 12.76 37.23
CA VAL A 642 17.27 12.28 36.61
C VAL A 642 17.74 13.28 35.53
N PRO A 643 18.98 13.79 35.61
CA PRO A 643 19.49 14.76 34.65
C PRO A 643 19.64 14.18 33.24
N GLU A 644 19.66 15.03 32.23
CA GLU A 644 19.92 14.62 30.83
C GLU A 644 21.32 13.96 30.70
N PRO A 645 21.47 12.97 29.81
CA PRO A 645 22.76 12.31 29.58
C PRO A 645 23.79 13.30 29.04
N CYS A 646 24.99 13.26 29.61
CA CYS A 646 26.13 14.04 29.14
C CYS A 646 27.31 13.12 28.77
N PRO A 647 28.31 13.61 28.00
CA PRO A 647 29.46 12.80 27.63
C PRO A 647 30.22 12.20 28.82
N GLY A 648 30.16 12.85 29.99
CA GLY A 648 30.81 12.37 31.21
C GLY A 648 30.11 11.18 31.90
N ASP A 649 28.91 10.78 31.47
CA ASP A 649 28.21 9.61 32.00
C ASP A 649 28.60 8.29 31.31
N PHE A 650 29.50 8.34 30.33
CA PHE A 650 29.98 7.19 29.57
C PHE A 650 31.44 6.89 29.89
N SER A 651 31.80 5.62 29.86
CA SER A 651 33.19 5.21 30.12
C SER A 651 34.13 5.71 29.02
N HIS A 652 35.43 5.72 29.31
CA HIS A 652 36.44 6.14 28.33
C HIS A 652 36.46 5.23 27.08
N GLU A 653 36.22 3.92 27.24
CA GLU A 653 36.13 2.97 26.13
C GLU A 653 34.90 3.26 25.25
N GLU A 654 33.75 3.49 25.87
CA GLU A 654 32.52 3.83 25.15
C GLU A 654 32.62 5.18 24.44
N SER A 655 33.30 6.16 25.05
CA SER A 655 33.53 7.49 24.48
C SER A 655 34.36 7.48 23.19
N GLN A 656 35.04 6.37 22.87
CA GLN A 656 35.77 6.19 21.61
C GLN A 656 34.88 5.69 20.47
N THR A 657 33.63 5.32 20.76
CA THR A 657 32.66 4.83 19.77
C THR A 657 31.65 5.94 19.41
N PRO A 658 30.93 5.85 18.28
CA PRO A 658 29.92 6.84 17.92
C PRO A 658 28.64 6.76 18.78
N PHE A 659 28.43 5.69 19.55
CA PHE A 659 27.16 5.46 20.24
C PHE A 659 26.79 6.52 21.30
N PRO A 660 27.69 7.01 22.18
CA PRO A 660 27.30 7.96 23.22
C PRO A 660 26.79 9.27 22.63
N ALA A 661 27.45 9.75 21.57
CA ALA A 661 27.02 10.93 20.83
C ALA A 661 25.63 10.71 20.22
N HIS A 662 25.41 9.57 19.56
CA HIS A 662 24.12 9.21 18.99
C HIS A 662 23.01 9.13 20.06
N PHE A 663 23.27 8.44 21.17
CA PHE A 663 22.32 8.27 22.27
C PHE A 663 21.92 9.62 22.90
N ILE A 664 22.90 10.48 23.20
CA ILE A 664 22.65 11.83 23.73
C ILE A 664 21.79 12.64 22.75
N HIS A 665 22.06 12.56 21.45
CA HIS A 665 21.28 13.28 20.43
C HIS A 665 19.86 12.74 20.29
N MET A 666 19.66 11.43 20.37
CA MET A 666 18.34 10.81 20.39
C MET A 666 17.55 11.20 21.64
N TYR A 667 18.22 11.30 22.80
CA TYR A 667 17.61 11.78 24.03
C TYR A 667 17.18 13.25 23.92
N LYS A 668 18.04 14.12 23.38
CA LYS A 668 17.68 15.52 23.10
C LYS A 668 16.45 15.64 22.18
N LEU A 669 16.39 14.84 21.12
CA LEU A 669 15.21 14.78 20.25
C LEU A 669 13.95 14.34 21.03
N THR A 670 14.11 13.37 21.93
CA THR A 670 13.03 12.90 22.82
C THR A 670 12.52 14.03 23.71
N ILE A 671 13.39 14.90 24.23
CA ILE A 671 12.98 16.08 25.02
C ILE A 671 12.22 17.10 24.16
N ILE A 672 12.64 17.34 22.93
CA ILE A 672 11.92 18.20 21.97
C ILE A 672 10.53 17.60 21.67
N LEU A 673 10.45 16.29 21.46
CA LEU A 673 9.19 15.58 21.25
C LEU A 673 8.29 15.69 22.48
N TYR A 674 8.79 15.40 23.68
CA TYR A 674 8.04 15.55 24.93
C TYR A 674 7.49 16.98 25.10
N THR A 675 8.30 17.99 24.82
CA THR A 675 7.88 19.39 24.89
C THR A 675 6.82 19.71 23.83
N THR A 676 6.95 19.13 22.64
CA THR A 676 5.93 19.22 21.57
C THR A 676 4.62 18.60 22.02
N LEU A 677 4.64 17.40 22.60
CA LEU A 677 3.46 16.69 23.09
C LEU A 677 2.76 17.49 24.20
N THR A 678 3.51 17.96 25.21
CA THR A 678 2.93 18.68 26.35
C THR A 678 2.41 20.07 25.99
N LYS A 679 3.15 20.84 25.17
CA LYS A 679 2.79 22.23 24.84
C LYS A 679 1.74 22.36 23.74
N LEU A 680 1.65 21.39 22.81
CA LEU A 680 0.79 21.46 21.62
C LEU A 680 -0.27 20.35 21.53
N PHE A 681 -0.09 19.21 22.22
CA PHE A 681 -0.98 18.04 22.11
C PHE A 681 -1.58 17.56 23.42
N SER A 682 -1.21 18.13 24.58
CA SER A 682 -1.94 17.88 25.83
C SER A 682 -3.40 18.29 25.66
N LEU A 683 -4.32 17.59 26.34
CA LEU A 683 -5.75 17.88 26.22
C LEU A 683 -6.08 19.36 26.48
N LYS A 684 -5.41 19.96 27.47
CA LYS A 684 -5.54 21.39 27.79
C LYS A 684 -4.94 22.28 26.70
N ALA A 685 -3.77 21.94 26.15
CA ALA A 685 -3.19 22.69 25.04
C ALA A 685 -4.09 22.64 23.80
N VAL A 686 -4.62 21.47 23.44
CA VAL A 686 -5.52 21.29 22.30
C VAL A 686 -6.79 22.13 22.50
N GLN A 687 -7.38 22.12 23.70
CA GLN A 687 -8.55 22.94 24.04
C GLN A 687 -8.32 24.44 23.83
N VAL A 688 -7.18 24.95 24.31
CA VAL A 688 -6.85 26.37 24.20
C VAL A 688 -6.45 26.76 22.78
N LEU A 689 -5.62 25.94 22.13
CA LEU A 689 -4.96 26.29 20.87
C LEU A 689 -5.80 25.98 19.64
N ALA A 690 -6.86 25.17 19.74
CA ALA A 690 -7.62 24.73 18.56
C ALA A 690 -8.25 25.86 17.73
N ARG A 691 -8.37 27.10 18.25
CA ARG A 691 -8.81 28.28 17.50
C ARG A 691 -7.80 29.44 17.52
N ASP A 692 -6.68 29.26 18.21
CA ASP A 692 -5.66 30.30 18.42
C ASP A 692 -4.42 30.03 17.57
N TYR A 693 -4.46 30.48 16.31
CA TYR A 693 -3.33 30.28 15.39
C TYR A 693 -2.09 31.06 15.83
N GLU A 694 -2.23 32.25 16.42
CA GLU A 694 -1.10 33.07 16.86
C GLU A 694 -0.38 32.44 18.06
N GLY A 695 -1.13 31.99 19.06
CA GLY A 695 -0.58 31.26 20.20
C GLY A 695 0.03 29.92 19.79
N THR A 696 -0.56 29.25 18.81
CA THR A 696 -0.01 28.00 18.24
C THR A 696 1.32 28.27 17.54
N LEU A 697 1.38 29.25 16.62
CA LEU A 697 2.60 29.61 15.89
C LEU A 697 3.71 30.05 16.84
N ARG A 698 3.40 30.88 17.85
CA ARG A 698 4.39 31.34 18.84
C ARG A 698 5.02 30.18 19.61
N LYS A 699 4.21 29.20 20.04
CA LYS A 699 4.71 28.00 20.74
C LYS A 699 5.48 27.08 19.80
N ALA A 700 5.00 26.91 18.57
CA ALA A 700 5.63 26.06 17.57
C ALA A 700 6.97 26.64 17.08
N GLN A 701 7.10 27.96 16.96
CA GLN A 701 8.33 28.63 16.51
C GLN A 701 9.53 28.24 17.38
N THR A 702 9.41 28.34 18.71
CA THR A 702 10.49 27.97 19.63
C THR A 702 10.91 26.51 19.44
N LEU A 703 9.95 25.61 19.26
CA LEU A 703 10.21 24.18 19.05
C LEU A 703 10.83 23.90 17.67
N VAL A 704 10.42 24.62 16.62
CA VAL A 704 11.04 24.55 15.29
C VAL A 704 12.49 25.01 15.37
N GLU A 705 12.78 26.12 16.05
CA GLU A 705 14.15 26.62 16.26
C GLU A 705 15.02 25.63 17.04
N GLU A 706 14.47 24.97 18.06
CA GLU A 706 15.14 23.89 18.80
C GLU A 706 15.42 22.68 17.91
N LEU A 707 14.42 22.23 17.13
CA LEU A 707 14.57 21.11 16.22
C LEU A 707 15.62 21.39 15.13
N ASN A 708 15.68 22.62 14.61
CA ASN A 708 16.69 23.00 13.61
C ASN A 708 18.10 23.02 14.21
N ARG A 709 18.26 23.55 15.42
CA ARG A 709 19.54 23.49 16.15
C ARG A 709 19.99 22.05 16.39
N TRP A 710 19.04 21.19 16.78
CA TRP A 710 19.29 19.76 16.92
C TRP A 710 19.70 19.11 15.59
N TYR A 711 19.03 19.45 14.49
CA TYR A 711 19.29 18.88 13.16
C TYR A 711 20.68 19.25 12.63
N SER A 712 21.09 20.51 12.79
CA SER A 712 22.44 20.94 12.41
C SER A 712 23.53 20.13 13.14
N ALA A 713 23.35 19.86 14.44
CA ALA A 713 24.27 19.04 15.20
C ALA A 713 24.22 17.55 14.81
N ALA A 714 23.07 17.05 14.35
CA ALA A 714 22.92 15.67 13.92
C ALA A 714 23.62 15.36 12.58
N ILE A 715 23.67 16.33 11.65
CA ILE A 715 24.41 16.18 10.38
C ILE A 715 25.90 15.97 10.64
N ASP A 716 26.48 16.73 11.57
CA ASP A 716 27.91 16.62 11.91
C ASP A 716 28.26 15.19 12.37
N ILE A 717 27.37 14.54 13.12
CA ILE A 717 27.53 13.15 13.59
C ILE A 717 27.44 12.15 12.44
N GLN A 718 26.61 12.41 11.44
CA GLN A 718 26.44 11.54 10.27
C GLN A 718 27.68 11.54 9.36
N CYS A 719 28.38 12.68 9.26
CA CYS A 719 29.61 12.79 8.46
C CYS A 719 30.79 12.00 9.05
N ASP A 720 30.85 11.83 10.37
CA ASP A 720 31.95 11.12 11.04
C ASP A 720 31.80 9.58 11.00
N SER A 721 30.64 9.05 10.61
CA SER A 721 30.32 7.61 10.68
C SER A 721 30.53 6.82 9.38
N GLN A 722 31.30 7.34 8.41
CA GLN A 722 31.40 6.74 7.07
C GLN A 722 32.18 5.41 6.97
N ASP A 723 32.83 4.97 8.05
CA ASP A 723 33.71 3.78 8.07
C ASP A 723 33.12 2.55 8.79
N GLU A 724 31.84 2.55 9.20
CA GLU A 724 31.23 1.42 9.91
C GLU A 724 30.18 0.66 9.06
N ASP A 725 30.21 -0.68 9.14
CA ASP A 725 29.23 -1.59 8.50
C ASP A 725 27.77 -1.37 8.98
N ILE A 726 27.56 -0.63 10.08
CA ILE A 726 26.26 -0.36 10.70
C ILE A 726 26.10 1.13 10.94
N ASN A 727 25.08 1.73 10.32
CA ASN A 727 24.80 3.15 10.50
C ASN A 727 23.62 3.38 11.46
N LEU A 728 23.92 3.98 12.61
CA LEU A 728 22.97 4.23 13.69
C LEU A 728 21.97 5.36 13.37
N SER A 729 22.20 6.17 12.34
CA SER A 729 21.48 7.43 12.13
C SER A 729 20.02 7.27 11.69
N GLY A 730 19.61 6.09 11.19
CA GLY A 730 18.28 5.87 10.63
C GLY A 730 17.12 6.27 11.54
N PRO A 731 16.95 5.65 12.74
CA PRO A 731 15.91 6.02 13.69
C PRO A 731 15.97 7.48 14.16
N LEU A 732 17.17 8.04 14.30
CA LEU A 732 17.37 9.43 14.71
C LEU A 732 16.81 10.41 13.68
N LEU A 733 17.14 10.21 12.40
CA LEU A 733 16.67 11.04 11.29
C LEU A 733 15.16 10.90 11.06
N LEU A 734 14.65 9.67 11.11
CA LEU A 734 13.20 9.41 11.07
C LEU A 734 12.49 10.16 12.20
N GLY A 735 13.05 10.11 13.41
CA GLY A 735 12.50 10.79 14.57
C GLY A 735 12.39 12.30 14.35
N GLY A 736 13.44 12.92 13.80
CA GLY A 736 13.43 14.35 13.44
C GLY A 736 12.29 14.70 12.49
N HIS A 737 12.05 13.87 11.47
CA HIS A 737 10.93 14.03 10.56
C HIS A 737 9.57 13.83 11.23
N VAL A 738 9.42 12.84 12.12
CA VAL A 738 8.18 12.63 12.89
C VAL A 738 7.85 13.85 13.75
N VAL A 739 8.83 14.39 14.48
CA VAL A 739 8.62 15.62 15.28
C VAL A 739 8.20 16.79 14.40
N LYS A 740 8.85 16.97 13.25
CA LYS A 740 8.51 18.02 12.28
C LYS A 740 7.07 17.87 11.74
N VAL A 741 6.65 16.64 11.43
CA VAL A 741 5.27 16.33 11.01
C VAL A 741 4.28 16.69 12.11
N LEU A 742 4.56 16.32 13.37
CA LEU A 742 3.69 16.65 14.51
C LEU A 742 3.60 18.17 14.74
N LEU A 743 4.71 18.92 14.58
CA LEU A 743 4.69 20.38 14.64
C LEU A 743 3.77 20.96 13.57
N PHE A 744 3.86 20.51 12.31
CA PHE A 744 2.96 20.98 11.25
C PHE A 744 1.50 20.54 11.44
N ARG A 745 1.24 19.35 11.99
CA ARG A 745 -0.13 18.93 12.39
C ARG A 745 -0.70 19.88 13.46
N ALA A 746 0.11 20.31 14.42
CA ALA A 746 -0.31 21.31 15.41
C ALA A 746 -0.53 22.69 14.79
N ILE A 747 0.39 23.17 13.94
CA ILE A 747 0.32 24.47 13.26
C ILE A 747 -0.92 24.57 12.36
N LEU A 748 -1.27 23.49 11.65
CA LEU A 748 -2.43 23.48 10.74
C LEU A 748 -3.77 23.39 11.47
N ARG A 749 -3.78 22.85 12.70
CA ARG A 749 -5.01 22.56 13.45
C ARG A 749 -5.98 23.75 13.56
N PRO A 750 -5.54 24.98 13.92
CA PRO A 750 -6.46 26.10 14.10
C PRO A 750 -7.17 26.52 12.81
N PHE A 751 -6.57 26.25 11.66
CA PHE A 751 -7.12 26.57 10.34
C PHE A 751 -8.13 25.54 9.82
N ASN A 752 -8.16 24.35 10.43
CA ASN A 752 -8.98 23.21 10.00
C ASN A 752 -10.32 23.10 10.76
N VAL A 753 -10.56 23.94 11.77
CA VAL A 753 -11.80 23.97 12.54
C VAL A 753 -12.90 24.66 11.72
N LEU A 754 -14.04 23.98 11.55
CA LEU A 754 -15.24 24.50 10.90
C LEU A 754 -15.72 25.78 11.61
N ARG A 755 -15.73 26.92 10.91
CA ARG A 755 -16.30 28.17 11.44
C ARG A 755 -17.83 28.11 11.30
N SER A 756 -18.52 28.13 12.44
CA SER A 756 -19.92 28.56 12.48
C SER A 756 -19.97 30.04 12.13
N ASN A 757 -20.85 30.43 11.21
CA ASN A 757 -21.09 31.81 10.79
C ASN A 757 -21.06 32.80 11.96
N VAL A 758 -20.60 34.04 11.66
CA VAL A 758 -20.53 35.26 12.51
C VAL A 758 -19.14 35.43 13.19
N ASP A 759 -18.39 36.54 13.12
CA ASP A 759 -18.66 37.98 12.95
C ASP A 759 -17.68 38.65 11.96
N THR A 760 -18.22 39.51 11.09
CA THR A 760 -17.47 40.49 10.30
C THR A 760 -16.89 41.56 11.21
N SER A 761 -15.66 41.39 11.71
CA SER A 761 -14.93 42.47 12.37
C SER A 761 -13.44 42.47 12.01
N SER A 762 -13.04 43.49 11.26
CA SER A 762 -11.69 43.92 10.83
C SER A 762 -11.03 43.12 9.69
N SER A 763 -11.01 43.74 8.50
CA SER A 763 -10.37 43.22 7.29
C SER A 763 -8.85 42.98 7.41
N THR A 764 -8.18 43.64 8.36
CA THR A 764 -6.72 43.49 8.57
C THR A 764 -6.35 42.20 9.31
N HIS A 765 -7.20 41.73 10.24
CA HIS A 765 -6.97 40.46 10.94
C HIS A 765 -7.20 39.27 10.02
N GLU A 766 -8.22 39.34 9.15
CA GLU A 766 -8.52 38.32 8.14
C GLU A 766 -7.36 38.14 7.14
N CYS A 767 -6.75 39.23 6.67
CA CYS A 767 -5.59 39.15 5.77
C CYS A 767 -4.36 38.50 6.42
N ARG A 768 -4.09 38.76 7.71
CA ARG A 768 -2.96 38.16 8.43
C ARG A 768 -3.14 36.67 8.67
N GLU A 769 -4.35 36.26 9.03
CA GLU A 769 -4.68 34.85 9.22
C GLU A 769 -4.57 34.07 7.91
N LEU A 770 -5.04 34.65 6.79
CA LEU A 770 -4.95 34.03 5.47
C LEU A 770 -3.49 33.81 5.06
N GLU A 771 -2.61 34.80 5.24
CA GLU A 771 -1.19 34.64 4.92
C GLU A 771 -0.51 33.64 5.86
N ALA A 772 -0.82 33.69 7.17
CA ALA A 772 -0.30 32.73 8.14
C ALA A 772 -0.69 31.28 7.78
N ARG A 773 -1.93 31.08 7.32
CA ARG A 773 -2.41 29.80 6.81
C ARG A 773 -1.65 29.37 5.55
N ARG A 774 -1.51 30.26 4.56
CA ARG A 774 -0.79 30.00 3.30
C ARG A 774 0.64 29.54 3.56
N LEU A 775 1.38 30.29 4.39
CA LEU A 775 2.76 29.98 4.77
C LEU A 775 2.86 28.65 5.55
N SER A 776 1.92 28.42 6.48
CA SER A 776 1.86 27.17 7.24
C SER A 776 1.66 25.95 6.35
N ARG A 777 0.79 26.06 5.34
CA ARG A 777 0.54 24.99 4.35
C ARG A 777 1.72 24.78 3.42
N ALA A 778 2.38 25.85 2.97
CA ALA A 778 3.63 25.76 2.21
C ALA A 778 4.72 25.02 3.01
N GLY A 779 4.92 25.40 4.28
CA GLY A 779 5.87 24.73 5.17
C GLY A 779 5.54 23.25 5.41
N ALA A 780 4.26 22.91 5.55
CA ALA A 780 3.81 21.52 5.69
C ALA A 780 4.08 20.69 4.43
N LYS A 781 3.83 21.23 3.23
CA LYS A 781 4.17 20.58 1.96
C LYS A 781 5.68 20.36 1.83
N ALA A 782 6.50 21.34 2.20
CA ALA A 782 7.96 21.19 2.23
C ALA A 782 8.42 20.13 3.26
N CYS A 783 7.77 20.05 4.41
CA CYS A 783 8.01 19.00 5.40
C CYS A 783 7.74 17.60 4.82
N VAL A 784 6.61 17.42 4.14
CA VAL A 784 6.28 16.15 3.48
C VAL A 784 7.30 15.84 2.39
N ALA A 785 7.64 16.78 1.51
CA ALA A 785 8.62 16.58 0.44
C ALA A 785 9.99 16.13 0.99
N SER A 786 10.46 16.79 2.06
CA SER A 786 11.71 16.44 2.75
C SER A 786 11.69 15.03 3.36
N PHE A 787 10.58 14.62 3.97
CA PHE A 787 10.43 13.26 4.50
C PHE A 787 10.31 12.21 3.36
N VAL A 788 9.66 12.55 2.25
CA VAL A 788 9.63 11.69 1.05
C VAL A 788 11.03 11.51 0.47
N ALA A 789 11.85 12.56 0.44
CA ALA A 789 13.24 12.48 0.02
C ALA A 789 14.05 11.54 0.94
N PHE A 790 13.97 11.73 2.27
CA PHE A 790 14.59 10.83 3.25
C PHE A 790 14.16 9.37 3.06
N THR A 791 12.86 9.13 2.87
CA THR A 791 12.34 7.78 2.63
C THR A 791 12.91 7.22 1.32
N SER A 792 13.00 8.04 0.28
CA SER A 792 13.53 7.60 -1.02
C SER A 792 15.04 7.32 -0.97
N SER A 793 15.78 7.98 -0.07
CA SER A 793 17.23 7.85 0.09
C SER A 793 17.64 6.80 1.13
N LEU A 794 16.75 5.91 1.57
CA LEU A 794 17.12 4.84 2.50
C LEU A 794 18.15 3.90 1.83
N GLU A 795 19.36 3.88 2.35
CA GLU A 795 20.48 3.05 1.88
C GLU A 795 20.44 1.63 2.47
N SER A 796 21.20 0.70 1.88
CA SER A 796 21.29 -0.70 2.37
C SER A 796 21.77 -0.79 3.82
N SER A 797 22.69 0.07 4.25
CA SER A 797 23.18 0.14 5.63
C SER A 797 22.07 0.46 6.64
N TRP A 798 21.07 1.26 6.26
CA TRP A 798 19.92 1.59 7.11
C TRP A 798 18.82 0.54 7.05
N ILE A 799 18.63 -0.09 5.88
CA ILE A 799 17.62 -1.13 5.67
C ILE A 799 17.83 -2.31 6.64
N HIS A 800 19.08 -2.61 6.97
CA HIS A 800 19.42 -3.70 7.88
C HIS A 800 19.73 -3.25 9.32
N GLY A 801 19.55 -1.96 9.63
CA GLY A 801 19.76 -1.41 10.97
C GLY A 801 18.60 -1.71 11.94
N PHE A 802 18.77 -1.34 13.21
CA PHE A 802 17.74 -1.50 14.22
C PHE A 802 16.69 -0.38 14.15
N TRP A 803 15.43 -0.77 13.99
CA TRP A 803 14.27 0.12 13.96
C TRP A 803 13.31 -0.23 15.11
N PRO A 804 13.32 0.54 16.22
CA PRO A 804 12.40 0.29 17.33
C PRO A 804 10.93 0.34 16.89
N PHE A 805 10.05 -0.35 17.64
CA PHE A 805 8.61 -0.43 17.34
C PHE A 805 7.96 0.88 16.89
N TRP A 806 8.29 2.01 17.55
CA TRP A 806 7.69 3.31 17.23
C TRP A 806 7.94 3.73 15.78
N CYS A 807 9.03 3.27 15.14
CA CYS A 807 9.32 3.52 13.73
C CYS A 807 8.25 2.93 12.81
N THR A 808 7.61 1.80 13.18
CA THR A 808 6.50 1.16 12.43
C THR A 808 5.36 2.13 12.16
N LEU A 809 5.03 2.93 13.18
CA LEU A 809 3.97 3.92 13.12
C LEU A 809 4.48 5.29 12.66
N GLY A 810 5.79 5.53 12.73
CA GLY A 810 6.44 6.79 12.35
C GLY A 810 6.10 7.23 10.92
N TRP A 811 6.25 6.34 9.92
CA TRP A 811 5.88 6.66 8.54
C TRP A 811 4.37 6.84 8.32
N SER A 812 3.52 6.24 9.14
CA SER A 812 2.08 6.45 9.05
C SER A 812 1.70 7.89 9.44
N THR A 813 2.47 8.54 10.33
CA THR A 813 2.27 9.95 10.65
C THR A 813 2.48 10.87 9.44
N LEU A 814 3.41 10.53 8.55
CA LEU A 814 3.64 11.24 7.28
C LEU A 814 2.44 11.08 6.34
N CYS A 815 2.00 9.84 6.13
CA CYS A 815 0.85 9.55 5.27
C CYS A 815 -0.40 10.34 5.71
N ASN A 816 -0.62 10.45 7.02
CA ASN A 816 -1.74 11.21 7.59
C ASN A 816 -1.62 12.71 7.33
N LEU A 817 -0.43 13.31 7.46
CA LEU A 817 -0.25 14.73 7.16
C LEU A 817 -0.51 15.02 5.68
N THR A 818 -0.04 14.17 4.78
CA THR A 818 -0.25 14.36 3.34
C THR A 818 -1.73 14.22 2.95
N LEU A 819 -2.44 13.26 3.54
CA LEU A 819 -3.90 13.11 3.39
C LEU A 819 -4.64 14.33 3.98
N LEU A 820 -4.24 14.80 5.16
CA LEU A 820 -4.82 15.97 5.80
C LEU A 820 -4.66 17.21 4.93
N LEU A 821 -3.49 17.43 4.34
CA LEU A 821 -3.24 18.54 3.42
C LEU A 821 -4.18 18.49 2.21
N HIS A 822 -4.36 17.32 1.60
CA HIS A 822 -5.23 17.13 0.45
C HIS A 822 -6.71 17.38 0.78
N VAL A 823 -7.24 16.81 1.88
CA VAL A 823 -8.67 16.98 2.22
C VAL A 823 -9.02 18.39 2.70
N THR A 824 -8.01 19.13 3.20
CA THR A 824 -8.17 20.51 3.68
C THR A 824 -7.76 21.57 2.66
N SER A 825 -7.46 21.19 1.41
CA SER A 825 -7.12 22.12 0.34
C SER A 825 -8.23 23.15 0.09
N GLU A 826 -7.84 24.40 -0.13
CA GLU A 826 -8.77 25.52 -0.27
C GLU A 826 -9.08 25.85 -1.74
N SER A 827 -8.24 25.39 -2.67
CA SER A 827 -8.44 25.57 -4.11
C SER A 827 -8.23 24.26 -4.87
N PRO A 828 -8.83 24.11 -6.07
CA PRO A 828 -8.59 22.96 -6.94
C PRO A 828 -7.11 22.77 -7.31
N GLU A 829 -6.38 23.86 -7.51
CA GLU A 829 -4.95 23.84 -7.85
C GLU A 829 -4.12 23.27 -6.68
N GLU A 830 -4.41 23.72 -5.45
CA GLU A 830 -3.75 23.19 -4.27
C GLU A 830 -4.14 21.72 -4.01
N ALA A 831 -5.40 21.35 -4.25
CA ALA A 831 -5.85 19.96 -4.13
C ALA A 831 -5.06 19.03 -5.07
N GLN A 832 -4.81 19.49 -6.31
CA GLN A 832 -3.99 18.77 -7.29
C GLN A 832 -2.52 18.69 -6.86
N GLU A 833 -1.94 19.77 -6.36
CA GLU A 833 -0.57 19.77 -5.84
C GLU A 833 -0.41 18.78 -4.67
N CYS A 834 -1.34 18.83 -3.70
CA CYS A 834 -1.34 17.92 -2.56
C CYS A 834 -1.58 16.47 -3.01
N ARG A 835 -2.36 16.25 -4.07
CA ARG A 835 -2.57 14.91 -4.65
C ARG A 835 -1.27 14.35 -5.25
N ILE A 836 -0.53 15.14 -6.01
CA ILE A 836 0.78 14.75 -6.55
C ILE A 836 1.74 14.39 -5.40
N LEU A 837 1.75 15.19 -4.34
CA LEU A 837 2.59 14.95 -3.17
C LEU A 837 2.19 13.67 -2.42
N LEU A 838 0.89 13.39 -2.32
CA LEU A 838 0.34 12.15 -1.77
C LEU A 838 0.77 10.93 -2.59
N ASP A 839 0.65 10.99 -3.91
CA ASP A 839 1.03 9.90 -4.80
C ASP A 839 2.56 9.66 -4.78
N ARG A 840 3.37 10.72 -4.68
CA ARG A 840 4.83 10.60 -4.44
C ARG A 840 5.16 9.95 -3.11
N THR A 841 4.49 10.36 -2.03
CA THR A 841 4.66 9.78 -0.69
C THR A 841 4.37 8.27 -0.72
N ARG A 842 3.22 7.91 -1.31
CA ARG A 842 2.78 6.53 -1.47
C ARG A 842 3.76 5.70 -2.29
N ARG A 843 4.28 6.25 -3.40
CA ARG A 843 5.28 5.59 -4.24
C ARG A 843 6.60 5.35 -3.49
N ALA A 844 7.12 6.36 -2.78
CA ALA A 844 8.35 6.24 -2.02
C ALA A 844 8.25 5.15 -0.94
N VAL A 845 7.19 5.17 -0.13
CA VAL A 845 6.93 4.13 0.87
C VAL A 845 6.77 2.76 0.23
N ARG A 846 6.06 2.65 -0.90
CA ARG A 846 5.87 1.38 -1.62
C ARG A 846 7.18 0.79 -2.12
N LEU A 847 8.02 1.59 -2.79
CA LEU A 847 9.29 1.11 -3.32
C LEU A 847 10.19 0.60 -2.18
N GLN A 848 10.26 1.35 -1.08
CA GLN A 848 11.12 1.02 0.04
C GLN A 848 10.57 -0.13 0.90
N SER A 849 9.25 -0.34 0.94
CA SER A 849 8.63 -1.46 1.67
C SER A 849 8.99 -2.86 1.16
N LYS A 850 9.56 -2.94 -0.05
CA LYS A 850 10.13 -4.18 -0.59
C LYS A 850 11.45 -4.56 0.10
N SER A 851 12.23 -3.57 0.53
CA SER A 851 13.52 -3.75 1.19
C SER A 851 13.43 -3.68 2.71
N LEU A 852 12.61 -2.77 3.24
CA LEU A 852 12.45 -2.52 4.67
C LEU A 852 11.03 -2.89 5.13
N GLU A 853 10.90 -4.05 5.79
CA GLU A 853 9.60 -4.66 6.11
C GLU A 853 8.69 -3.78 6.98
N ILE A 854 9.26 -3.01 7.90
CA ILE A 854 8.53 -2.14 8.83
C ILE A 854 7.66 -1.07 8.11
N LEU A 855 7.97 -0.76 6.85
CA LEU A 855 7.18 0.17 6.01
C LEU A 855 5.86 -0.42 5.50
N ARG A 856 5.73 -1.75 5.47
CA ARG A 856 4.52 -2.42 4.94
C ARG A 856 3.26 -2.02 5.69
N PHE A 857 3.37 -1.78 7.01
CA PHE A 857 2.25 -1.29 7.80
C PHE A 857 1.77 0.10 7.35
N SER A 858 2.70 1.03 7.17
CA SER A 858 2.37 2.39 6.73
C SER A 858 1.81 2.41 5.30
N LEU A 859 2.31 1.52 4.43
CA LEU A 859 1.73 1.32 3.10
C LEU A 859 0.29 0.81 3.16
N LEU A 860 0.01 -0.18 4.02
CA LEU A 860 -1.34 -0.71 4.22
C LEU A 860 -2.32 0.39 4.67
N ARG A 861 -1.89 1.27 5.59
CA ARG A 861 -2.72 2.38 6.11
C ARG A 861 -3.17 3.32 5.00
N ILE A 862 -2.25 3.74 4.13
CA ILE A 862 -2.59 4.65 3.01
C ILE A 862 -3.35 3.91 1.92
N ASP A 863 -2.95 2.68 1.56
CA ASP A 863 -3.57 1.90 0.48
C ASP A 863 -5.01 1.50 0.80
N ALA A 864 -5.35 1.29 2.07
CA ALA A 864 -6.71 1.05 2.52
C ALA A 864 -7.68 2.18 2.12
N ILE A 865 -7.24 3.44 2.26
CA ILE A 865 -8.04 4.63 1.91
C ILE A 865 -8.18 4.75 0.39
N PHE A 866 -7.09 4.54 -0.35
CA PHE A 866 -7.09 4.55 -1.81
C PHE A 866 -7.96 3.44 -2.39
N TRP A 867 -7.91 2.24 -1.82
CA TRP A 867 -8.69 1.09 -2.24
C TRP A 867 -10.21 1.34 -2.12
N LYS A 868 -10.65 1.97 -1.02
CA LYS A 868 -12.07 2.35 -0.84
C LYS A 868 -12.48 3.58 -1.68
N GLY A 869 -11.50 4.32 -2.20
CA GLY A 869 -11.67 5.58 -2.94
C GLY A 869 -11.66 6.78 -1.98
N LEU A 870 -10.81 7.78 -2.26
CA LEU A 870 -10.65 8.94 -1.35
C LEU A 870 -11.99 9.63 -1.08
N ASP A 871 -12.81 9.85 -2.11
CA ASP A 871 -14.12 10.52 -1.97
C ASP A 871 -15.16 9.67 -1.24
N ASN A 872 -14.99 8.35 -1.16
CA ASN A 872 -15.88 7.46 -0.40
C ASN A 872 -15.49 7.40 1.07
N VAL A 873 -14.22 7.63 1.37
CA VAL A 873 -13.71 7.64 2.74
C VAL A 873 -13.81 9.03 3.33
N LEU A 874 -13.34 10.05 2.61
CA LEU A 874 -13.05 11.40 3.10
C LEU A 874 -13.95 12.44 2.43
N THR A 875 -14.43 13.40 3.21
CA THR A 875 -15.09 14.62 2.72
C THR A 875 -14.05 15.73 2.60
N THR A 876 -13.97 16.37 1.43
CA THR A 876 -13.03 17.47 1.18
C THR A 876 -13.67 18.83 1.51
N ARG A 877 -12.86 19.83 1.87
CA ARG A 877 -13.34 21.18 2.16
C ARG A 877 -14.02 21.85 0.95
N LEU A 878 -13.56 21.54 -0.27
CA LEU A 878 -14.13 22.03 -1.52
C LEU A 878 -15.57 21.53 -1.74
N GLN A 879 -15.88 20.31 -1.30
CA GLN A 879 -17.25 19.74 -1.32
C GLN A 879 -18.17 20.47 -0.31
N GLU A 880 -17.65 20.96 0.81
CA GLU A 880 -18.44 21.72 1.80
C GLU A 880 -18.76 23.16 1.34
N SER A 881 -17.80 23.84 0.70
CA SER A 881 -17.98 25.23 0.24
C SER A 881 -18.93 25.40 -0.94
N SER A 882 -19.20 24.33 -1.69
CA SER A 882 -20.09 24.34 -2.86
C SER A 882 -21.58 24.20 -2.51
N GLY A 883 -21.93 24.11 -1.22
CA GLY A 883 -23.32 24.24 -0.75
C GLY A 883 -24.27 23.11 -1.16
N VAL A 884 -23.76 21.96 -1.60
CA VAL A 884 -24.61 20.80 -1.92
C VAL A 884 -24.96 20.10 -0.61
N THR A 885 -26.00 20.62 0.04
CA THR A 885 -26.79 19.84 0.99
C THR A 885 -27.76 19.01 0.17
N ASP A 886 -27.61 17.68 0.20
CA ASP A 886 -28.62 16.73 -0.28
C ASP A 886 -29.87 16.86 0.60
N MET A 887 -30.72 17.85 0.29
CA MET A 887 -32.13 17.85 0.65
C MET A 887 -32.93 18.47 -0.49
N GLN A 888 -33.76 17.61 -1.11
CA GLN A 888 -34.81 17.91 -2.08
C GLN A 888 -34.39 18.12 -3.56
N ALA A 889 -34.46 17.03 -4.32
CA ALA A 889 -34.92 17.07 -5.71
C ALA A 889 -35.76 15.83 -6.03
N GLY A 890 -36.91 15.75 -5.37
CA GLY A 890 -38.07 15.08 -5.96
C GLY A 890 -38.86 16.10 -6.79
N ASN A 891 -39.31 15.68 -7.98
CA ASN A 891 -40.25 16.36 -8.88
C ASN A 891 -39.79 17.68 -9.55
N VAL A 892 -39.57 17.68 -10.86
CA VAL A 892 -40.56 18.00 -11.92
C VAL A 892 -39.82 18.16 -13.26
N TYR A 893 -40.34 17.50 -14.29
CA TYR A 893 -40.10 17.67 -15.72
C TYR A 893 -39.86 19.12 -16.20
N SER A 894 -38.77 19.34 -16.96
CA SER A 894 -38.76 20.02 -18.28
C SER A 894 -37.38 19.95 -18.91
#